data_AF-A0AA36NQU0-F1
#
_entry.id   AF-A0AA36NQU0-F1
#
_cell.length_a   1.000
_cell.length_b   1.000
_cell.length_c   1.000
_cell.angle_alpha   90.00
_cell.angle_beta   90.00
_cell.angle_gamma   90.00
#
_symmetry.space_group_name_H-M   'P 1'
#
loop_
_entity.id
_entity.type
_entity.pdbx_description
1 polymer ?
#
loop_
_entity_poly.entity_id
_entity_poly.type
_entity_poly.pdbx_seq_one_letter_code
_entity_poly.pdbx_strand_id
1 'polypeptide(L)'
;MMKKFLKSFDWVNLLRIVLLIIFLFYINFYLVNSYVLKGATSDLSLGFQSSLHFSLIAYILSIVGISFYLVKDLSKTFFIKLVSGYFIYQIVSYFILVTRNLNNEKFKVWDLIKNHFFQPNFLVTLLIIIGISGVLYFLIQKNRYLAFIEDYLQDYDSKNTILFGFLASFVVNDRQMLKIFKELVSSYLSDNDYVHFIIHLSSNLALTLMVMGVVSYFVINAYQAIVTNSPTPSLMITVSFALATIFNYTLQLGVRSDETLLDKFIFPGATAYQIIALTCLFLIIYLVFNRFLSATFLIIVTGVIISVVNNIKEGLRSEPLLITDFVWLKEISLLTSFVDKSVIIYIVLGVIATLGVYILLRKRILPGKIFNIKRLRFSFLGALIGLGVFNFIVFRNETDSKIIDNIPVVSKVNNWVDINWMGFSTNASYKSLTYVWTKQLTKSVMETPDGYSEEKIKELAEKYRNEASIINASRANKIEDQTVIFILSESFSDPSRVPGVTLSENVIPNITQIKDEYTSGLMISDFYGGGTANMEIQALTGLSYSNLSPSVSVMNTEVLPKMSYIPSISDSYTDDEKIAVHLHNGANYSRNIVYKDLGFDTFIALDGTDDKPTQLEYLSAGARDSSTYYAVTSNLSSDTSQFFSVITMQNHIPWEAEEPAEITAYGEGLSDEENESLTSYARLLNITDSATADFLNELSGYDKKITVVFYGDHLPGLYPTSIFSSDPLNQYETDYFIWSNYETEKLSYPSVNSSDFPALVLKQTDSKVSPYYALLTDILEAENQSSDDLEALSMDLQMLQYDLTLGKSYITKVDEKFFETE
;
A
#
# COMPACT_ATOMS: atom_id res chain seq x y z
N MET A 1 22.56 -27.12 -41.59
CA MET A 1 21.77 -27.45 -40.37
C MET A 1 20.27 -27.42 -40.65
N MET A 2 19.70 -26.31 -41.14
CA MET A 2 18.25 -26.14 -41.38
C MET A 2 17.63 -27.16 -42.35
N LYS A 3 18.29 -27.49 -43.48
CA LYS A 3 17.84 -28.56 -44.42
C LYS A 3 17.83 -29.97 -43.82
N LYS A 4 18.72 -30.27 -42.86
CA LYS A 4 18.74 -31.56 -42.14
C LYS A 4 17.64 -31.61 -41.08
N PHE A 5 17.42 -30.50 -40.37
CA PHE A 5 16.34 -30.34 -39.41
C PHE A 5 14.95 -30.49 -40.05
N LEU A 6 14.70 -29.82 -41.18
CA LEU A 6 13.41 -29.89 -41.89
C LEU A 6 13.09 -31.30 -42.43
N LYS A 7 14.12 -32.12 -42.76
CA LYS A 7 13.96 -33.51 -43.20
C LYS A 7 13.77 -34.51 -42.05
N SER A 8 14.23 -34.17 -40.84
CA SER A 8 14.10 -35.02 -39.64
C SER A 8 12.91 -34.61 -38.76
N PHE A 9 12.17 -33.56 -39.14
CA PHE A 9 11.07 -33.03 -38.36
C PHE A 9 9.77 -33.77 -38.68
N ASP A 10 9.05 -34.18 -37.65
CA ASP A 10 7.81 -34.93 -37.78
C ASP A 10 6.62 -34.00 -38.10
N TRP A 11 6.49 -33.69 -39.39
CA TRP A 11 5.43 -32.85 -39.93
C TRP A 11 4.03 -33.40 -39.69
N VAL A 12 3.90 -34.72 -39.61
CA VAL A 12 2.60 -35.39 -39.39
C VAL A 12 2.12 -35.12 -37.97
N ASN A 13 3.00 -35.27 -36.98
CA ASN A 13 2.66 -34.95 -35.59
C ASN A 13 2.44 -33.46 -35.36
N LEU A 14 3.19 -32.57 -36.02
CA LEU A 14 2.89 -31.13 -35.98
C LEU A 14 1.50 -30.84 -36.54
N LEU A 15 1.15 -31.39 -37.71
CA LEU A 15 -0.17 -31.20 -38.32
C LEU A 15 -1.30 -31.67 -37.39
N ARG A 16 -1.12 -32.82 -36.73
CA ARG A 16 -2.07 -33.34 -35.74
C ARG A 16 -2.27 -32.40 -34.55
N ILE A 17 -1.19 -31.83 -34.01
CA ILE A 17 -1.25 -30.83 -32.93
C ILE A 17 -2.00 -29.57 -33.40
N VAL A 18 -1.67 -29.07 -34.59
CA VAL A 18 -2.34 -27.90 -35.18
C VAL A 18 -3.83 -28.15 -35.36
N LEU A 19 -4.22 -29.32 -35.86
CA LEU A 19 -5.63 -29.71 -35.99
C LEU A 19 -6.35 -29.76 -34.64
N LEU A 20 -5.74 -30.32 -33.60
CA LEU A 20 -6.33 -30.30 -32.26
C LEU A 20 -6.52 -28.89 -31.73
N ILE A 21 -5.55 -27.99 -31.93
CA ILE A 21 -5.65 -26.59 -31.53
C ILE A 21 -6.80 -25.90 -32.28
N ILE A 22 -6.94 -26.15 -33.58
CA ILE A 22 -8.05 -25.62 -34.39
C ILE A 22 -9.40 -26.14 -33.87
N PHE A 23 -9.52 -27.44 -33.58
CA PHE A 23 -10.76 -28.00 -33.05
C PHE A 23 -11.11 -27.43 -31.68
N LEU A 24 -10.13 -27.33 -30.77
CA LEU A 24 -10.32 -26.71 -29.46
C LEU A 24 -10.73 -25.23 -29.60
N PHE A 25 -10.11 -24.50 -30.52
CA PHE A 25 -10.47 -23.11 -30.80
C PHE A 25 -11.94 -23.00 -31.23
N TYR A 26 -12.38 -23.74 -32.24
CA TYR A 26 -13.75 -23.63 -32.74
C TYR A 26 -14.79 -24.13 -31.75
N ILE A 27 -14.45 -25.10 -30.89
CA ILE A 27 -15.32 -25.50 -29.79
C ILE A 27 -15.58 -24.32 -28.86
N ASN A 28 -14.51 -23.68 -28.38
CA ASN A 28 -14.61 -22.56 -27.45
C ASN A 28 -15.17 -21.31 -28.14
N PHE A 29 -14.85 -21.09 -29.41
CA PHE A 29 -15.33 -19.94 -30.16
C PHE A 29 -16.84 -19.94 -30.27
N TYR A 30 -17.46 -21.08 -30.60
CA TYR A 30 -18.92 -21.17 -30.60
C TYR A 30 -19.53 -20.92 -29.21
N LEU A 31 -18.99 -21.54 -28.15
CA LEU A 31 -19.53 -21.38 -26.80
C LEU A 31 -19.44 -19.93 -26.30
N VAL A 32 -18.31 -19.26 -26.52
CA VAL A 32 -18.13 -17.85 -26.15
C VAL A 32 -18.98 -16.95 -27.05
N ASN A 33 -18.96 -17.14 -28.37
CA ASN A 33 -19.72 -16.33 -29.33
C ASN A 33 -21.24 -16.43 -29.07
N SER A 34 -21.74 -17.64 -28.83
CA SER A 34 -23.15 -17.87 -28.48
C SER A 34 -23.55 -17.23 -27.15
N TYR A 35 -22.65 -17.21 -26.15
CA TYR A 35 -22.89 -16.51 -24.90
C TYR A 35 -22.94 -14.99 -25.09
N VAL A 36 -21.97 -14.43 -25.81
CA VAL A 36 -21.85 -12.99 -26.05
C VAL A 36 -23.05 -12.46 -26.83
N LEU A 37 -23.49 -13.19 -27.85
CA LEU A 37 -24.63 -12.82 -28.71
C LEU A 37 -26.00 -13.16 -28.11
N LYS A 38 -26.05 -13.82 -26.94
CA LYS A 38 -27.31 -14.26 -26.33
C LYS A 38 -28.25 -13.08 -26.09
N GLY A 39 -29.44 -13.14 -26.69
CA GLY A 39 -30.51 -12.14 -26.53
C GLY A 39 -30.47 -10.98 -27.52
N ALA A 40 -29.48 -10.91 -28.42
CA ALA A 40 -29.36 -9.86 -29.45
C ALA A 40 -29.47 -10.39 -30.89
N THR A 41 -29.60 -11.71 -31.08
CA THR A 41 -29.43 -12.37 -32.39
C THR A 41 -30.42 -11.98 -33.47
N SER A 42 -31.66 -11.60 -33.12
CA SER A 42 -32.69 -11.22 -34.11
C SER A 42 -32.50 -9.82 -34.68
N ASP A 43 -31.81 -8.94 -33.95
CA ASP A 43 -31.76 -7.50 -34.23
C ASP A 43 -30.38 -7.08 -34.79
N LEU A 44 -29.41 -8.00 -34.79
CA LEU A 44 -28.04 -7.80 -35.28
C LEU A 44 -27.91 -8.07 -36.78
N SER A 45 -26.90 -7.47 -37.42
CA SER A 45 -26.66 -7.65 -38.87
C SER A 45 -26.42 -9.11 -39.29
N LEU A 46 -26.62 -9.38 -40.59
CA LEU A 46 -26.37 -10.67 -41.25
C LEU A 46 -24.97 -11.24 -40.94
N GLY A 47 -23.96 -10.39 -40.70
CA GLY A 47 -22.61 -10.82 -40.32
C GLY A 47 -22.59 -11.61 -39.02
N PHE A 48 -23.22 -11.08 -37.96
CA PHE A 48 -23.28 -11.73 -36.65
C PHE A 48 -24.05 -13.05 -36.70
N GLN A 49 -25.20 -13.08 -37.40
CA GLN A 49 -25.99 -14.29 -37.57
C GLN A 49 -25.21 -15.37 -38.35
N SER A 50 -24.56 -14.97 -39.45
CA SER A 50 -23.74 -15.87 -40.28
C SER A 50 -22.57 -16.45 -39.49
N SER A 51 -21.90 -15.63 -38.66
CA SER A 51 -20.84 -16.11 -37.77
C SER A 51 -21.33 -17.12 -36.75
N LEU A 52 -22.50 -16.90 -36.15
CA LEU A 52 -23.07 -17.85 -35.19
C LEU A 52 -23.39 -19.20 -35.86
N HIS A 53 -23.97 -19.18 -37.07
CA HIS A 53 -24.22 -20.39 -37.85
C HIS A 53 -22.94 -21.11 -38.28
N PHE A 54 -21.97 -20.37 -38.81
CA PHE A 54 -20.67 -20.93 -39.19
C PHE A 54 -19.95 -21.55 -38.00
N SER A 55 -19.89 -20.84 -36.87
CA SER A 55 -19.24 -21.33 -35.65
C SER A 55 -19.94 -22.56 -35.07
N LEU A 56 -21.28 -22.69 -35.20
CA LEU A 56 -22.00 -23.90 -34.82
C LEU A 56 -21.59 -25.12 -35.68
N ILE A 57 -21.49 -24.95 -37.00
CA ILE A 57 -21.05 -26.04 -37.89
C ILE A 57 -19.60 -26.44 -37.55
N ALA A 58 -18.72 -25.45 -37.37
CA ALA A 58 -17.33 -25.69 -36.99
C ALA A 58 -17.22 -26.37 -35.61
N TYR A 59 -18.07 -26.01 -34.65
CA TYR A 59 -18.18 -26.64 -33.33
C TYR A 59 -18.54 -28.13 -33.43
N ILE A 60 -19.56 -28.48 -34.22
CA ILE A 60 -19.98 -29.88 -34.41
C ILE A 60 -18.85 -30.71 -35.04
N LEU A 61 -18.22 -30.19 -36.10
CA LEU A 61 -17.08 -30.86 -36.75
C LEU A 61 -15.90 -31.04 -35.80
N SER A 62 -15.63 -30.03 -34.97
CA SER A 62 -14.54 -30.04 -34.00
C SER A 62 -14.77 -31.03 -32.87
N ILE A 63 -16.02 -31.20 -32.40
CA ILE A 63 -16.38 -32.25 -31.43
C ILE A 63 -16.05 -33.63 -32.00
N VAL A 64 -16.45 -33.90 -33.24
CA VAL A 64 -16.16 -35.18 -33.90
C VAL A 64 -14.65 -35.37 -34.05
N GLY A 65 -13.94 -34.32 -34.47
CA GLY A 65 -12.48 -34.32 -34.61
C GLY A 65 -11.76 -34.63 -33.31
N ILE A 66 -12.05 -33.94 -32.21
CA ILE A 66 -11.44 -34.23 -30.90
C ILE A 66 -11.82 -35.63 -30.41
N SER A 67 -13.09 -36.02 -30.58
CA SER A 67 -13.56 -37.35 -30.15
C SER A 67 -12.77 -38.47 -30.81
N PHE A 68 -12.43 -38.31 -32.10
CA PHE A 68 -11.61 -39.23 -32.88
C PHE A 68 -10.19 -39.37 -32.30
N TYR A 69 -9.51 -38.26 -32.00
CA TYR A 69 -8.17 -38.30 -31.41
C TYR A 69 -8.18 -38.83 -29.96
N LEU A 70 -9.24 -38.54 -29.19
CA LEU A 70 -9.38 -38.96 -27.80
C LEU A 70 -9.58 -40.48 -27.62
N VAL A 71 -10.01 -41.21 -28.67
CA VAL A 71 -10.39 -42.64 -28.60
C VAL A 71 -9.34 -43.50 -27.89
N LYS A 72 -8.06 -43.23 -28.15
CA LYS A 72 -6.94 -44.03 -27.62
C LYS A 72 -6.51 -43.62 -26.21
N ASP A 73 -6.92 -42.44 -25.76
CA ASP A 73 -6.38 -41.78 -24.56
C ASP A 73 -7.31 -41.83 -23.35
N LEU A 74 -8.46 -42.51 -23.47
CA LEU A 74 -9.47 -42.78 -22.42
C LEU A 74 -8.95 -43.74 -21.32
N SER A 75 -7.91 -43.32 -20.63
CA SER A 75 -7.28 -44.06 -19.53
C SER A 75 -7.75 -43.55 -18.17
N LYS A 76 -7.76 -44.42 -17.14
CA LYS A 76 -8.06 -44.01 -15.75
C LYS A 76 -7.24 -42.79 -15.31
N THR A 77 -5.96 -42.75 -15.67
CA THR A 77 -5.05 -41.63 -15.36
C THR A 77 -5.44 -40.33 -16.07
N PHE A 78 -5.96 -40.39 -17.30
CA PHE A 78 -6.47 -39.21 -18.00
C PHE A 78 -7.64 -38.60 -17.25
N PHE A 79 -8.65 -39.42 -16.91
CA PHE A 79 -9.82 -38.97 -16.18
C PHE A 79 -9.48 -38.41 -14.80
N ILE A 80 -8.58 -39.06 -14.05
CA ILE A 80 -8.14 -38.56 -12.75
C ILE A 80 -7.54 -37.15 -12.90
N LYS A 81 -6.64 -36.92 -13.87
CA LYS A 81 -6.01 -35.61 -14.09
C LYS A 81 -7.01 -34.55 -14.56
N LEU A 82 -7.96 -34.93 -15.42
CA LEU A 82 -8.98 -34.02 -15.93
C LEU A 82 -9.94 -33.56 -14.82
N VAL A 83 -10.44 -34.52 -14.04
CA VAL A 83 -11.36 -34.25 -12.93
C VAL A 83 -10.66 -33.47 -11.82
N SER A 84 -9.44 -33.87 -11.43
CA SER A 84 -8.69 -33.13 -10.41
C SER A 84 -8.32 -31.73 -10.88
N GLY A 85 -7.92 -31.55 -12.14
CA GLY A 85 -7.66 -30.24 -12.72
C GLY A 85 -8.89 -29.33 -12.72
N TYR A 86 -10.07 -29.88 -13.06
CA TYR A 86 -11.34 -29.15 -12.94
C TYR A 86 -11.63 -28.70 -11.51
N PHE A 87 -11.52 -29.60 -10.52
CA PHE A 87 -11.77 -29.25 -9.12
C PHE A 87 -10.77 -28.23 -8.57
N ILE A 88 -9.48 -28.37 -8.88
CA ILE A 88 -8.45 -27.40 -8.49
C ILE A 88 -8.78 -26.02 -9.09
N TYR A 89 -9.14 -25.99 -10.38
CA TYR A 89 -9.55 -24.76 -11.03
C TYR A 89 -10.75 -24.10 -10.32
N GLN A 90 -11.79 -24.86 -9.96
CA GLN A 90 -12.95 -24.31 -9.23
C GLN A 90 -12.54 -23.69 -7.90
N ILE A 91 -11.69 -24.38 -7.13
CA ILE A 91 -11.21 -23.88 -5.85
C ILE A 91 -10.45 -22.56 -6.04
N VAL A 92 -9.52 -22.50 -7.00
CA VAL A 92 -8.72 -21.30 -7.27
C VAL A 92 -9.59 -20.14 -7.77
N SER A 93 -10.47 -20.40 -8.74
CA SER A 93 -11.40 -19.39 -9.29
C SER A 93 -12.31 -18.83 -8.20
N TYR A 94 -12.86 -19.71 -7.34
CA TYR A 94 -13.70 -19.30 -6.23
C TYR A 94 -12.93 -18.52 -5.16
N PHE A 95 -11.71 -18.93 -4.85
CA PHE A 95 -10.88 -18.23 -3.87
C PHE A 95 -10.50 -16.81 -4.32
N ILE A 96 -10.28 -16.61 -5.62
CA ILE A 96 -10.13 -15.27 -6.21
C ILE A 96 -11.43 -14.48 -6.10
N LEU A 97 -12.59 -15.10 -6.34
CA LEU A 97 -13.89 -14.45 -6.14
C LEU A 97 -14.10 -14.01 -4.69
N VAL A 98 -13.77 -14.87 -3.73
CA VAL A 98 -13.82 -14.55 -2.29
C VAL A 98 -12.93 -13.35 -1.99
N THR A 99 -11.69 -13.34 -2.47
CA THR A 99 -10.76 -12.22 -2.25
C THR A 99 -11.30 -10.90 -2.80
N ARG A 100 -11.91 -10.93 -3.99
CA ARG A 100 -12.53 -9.75 -4.63
C ARG A 100 -13.77 -9.21 -3.92
N ASN A 101 -14.32 -9.97 -2.99
CA ASN A 101 -15.50 -9.60 -2.20
C ASN A 101 -15.15 -9.49 -0.70
N LEU A 102 -13.88 -9.30 -0.35
CA LEU A 102 -13.48 -9.14 1.05
C LEU A 102 -14.14 -7.91 1.69
N ASN A 103 -14.20 -6.78 0.97
CA ASN A 103 -14.89 -5.57 1.42
C ASN A 103 -16.43 -5.64 1.26
N ASN A 104 -17.00 -6.82 0.98
CA ASN A 104 -18.44 -6.99 0.77
C ASN A 104 -19.06 -7.79 1.92
N GLU A 105 -19.60 -7.10 2.92
CA GLU A 105 -20.25 -7.73 4.08
C GLU A 105 -21.42 -8.67 3.69
N LYS A 106 -22.09 -8.37 2.57
CA LYS A 106 -23.22 -9.19 2.07
C LYS A 106 -22.76 -10.49 1.41
N PHE A 107 -21.46 -10.64 1.12
CA PHE A 107 -20.92 -11.82 0.47
C PHE A 107 -20.71 -12.96 1.46
N LYS A 108 -21.58 -13.96 1.41
CA LYS A 108 -21.46 -15.17 2.25
C LYS A 108 -20.59 -16.21 1.57
N VAL A 109 -19.38 -16.43 2.09
CA VAL A 109 -18.39 -17.37 1.52
C VAL A 109 -18.94 -18.80 1.33
N TRP A 110 -19.84 -19.25 2.19
CA TRP A 110 -20.40 -20.60 2.16
C TRP A 110 -21.65 -20.76 1.27
N ASP A 111 -22.19 -19.68 0.69
CA ASP A 111 -23.33 -19.71 -0.24
C ASP A 111 -22.88 -20.16 -1.67
N LEU A 112 -22.23 -21.33 -1.75
CA LEU A 112 -21.56 -21.85 -2.97
C LEU A 112 -22.45 -21.85 -4.22
N ILE A 113 -23.75 -22.12 -4.06
CA ILE A 113 -24.71 -22.15 -5.17
C ILE A 113 -24.97 -20.75 -5.71
N LYS A 114 -25.28 -19.78 -4.83
CA LYS A 114 -25.55 -18.39 -5.21
C LYS A 114 -24.29 -17.72 -5.76
N ASN A 115 -23.13 -18.08 -5.21
CA ASN A 115 -21.84 -17.54 -5.65
C ASN A 115 -21.29 -18.28 -6.88
N HIS A 116 -22.05 -19.25 -7.43
CA HIS A 116 -21.71 -19.98 -8.65
C HIS A 116 -20.35 -20.70 -8.57
N PHE A 117 -20.10 -21.41 -7.47
CA PHE A 117 -18.88 -22.21 -7.29
C PHE A 117 -18.66 -23.22 -8.41
N PHE A 118 -19.71 -23.93 -8.84
CA PHE A 118 -19.62 -24.90 -9.92
C PHE A 118 -19.81 -24.21 -11.29
N GLN A 119 -18.87 -24.41 -12.21
CA GLN A 119 -18.94 -23.88 -13.58
C GLN A 119 -19.27 -25.01 -14.58
N PRO A 120 -20.54 -25.14 -15.03
CA PRO A 120 -20.96 -26.25 -15.88
C PRO A 120 -20.82 -25.99 -17.38
N ASN A 121 -20.51 -24.76 -17.82
CA ASN A 121 -20.65 -24.33 -19.23
C ASN A 121 -19.91 -25.22 -20.24
N PHE A 122 -18.66 -25.62 -19.94
CA PHE A 122 -17.90 -26.54 -20.81
C PHE A 122 -18.22 -28.02 -20.55
N LEU A 123 -18.79 -28.36 -19.38
CA LEU A 123 -19.00 -29.75 -18.94
C LEU A 123 -19.92 -30.52 -19.90
N VAL A 124 -20.96 -29.86 -20.43
CA VAL A 124 -21.88 -30.47 -21.39
C VAL A 124 -21.14 -30.89 -22.67
N THR A 125 -20.34 -29.97 -23.24
CA THR A 125 -19.53 -30.25 -24.43
C THR A 125 -18.53 -31.36 -24.17
N LEU A 126 -17.87 -31.35 -23.02
CA LEU A 126 -16.92 -32.38 -22.62
C LEU A 126 -17.59 -33.77 -22.52
N LEU A 127 -18.78 -33.86 -21.93
CA LEU A 127 -19.53 -35.11 -21.82
C LEU A 127 -19.93 -35.66 -23.19
N ILE A 128 -20.31 -34.79 -24.14
CA ILE A 128 -20.60 -35.18 -25.52
C ILE A 128 -19.33 -35.76 -26.19
N ILE A 129 -18.20 -35.08 -26.07
CA ILE A 129 -16.91 -35.53 -26.63
C ILE A 129 -16.51 -36.90 -26.05
N ILE A 130 -16.57 -37.06 -24.73
CA ILE A 130 -16.25 -38.33 -24.05
C ILE A 130 -17.22 -39.43 -24.49
N GLY A 131 -18.52 -39.13 -24.60
CA GLY A 131 -19.54 -40.07 -25.04
C GLY A 131 -19.31 -40.58 -26.46
N ILE A 132 -19.09 -39.67 -27.42
CA ILE A 132 -18.78 -40.02 -28.81
C ILE A 132 -17.48 -40.82 -28.88
N SER A 133 -16.44 -40.39 -28.18
CA SER A 133 -15.15 -41.09 -28.15
C SER A 133 -15.28 -42.52 -27.58
N GLY A 134 -16.08 -42.72 -26.54
CA GLY A 134 -16.37 -44.04 -25.97
C GLY A 134 -17.16 -44.95 -26.92
N VAL A 135 -18.14 -44.40 -27.63
CA VAL A 135 -18.88 -45.15 -28.68
C VAL A 135 -17.94 -45.54 -29.83
N LEU A 136 -17.09 -44.62 -30.30
CA LEU A 136 -16.11 -44.90 -31.34
C LEU A 136 -15.12 -46.00 -30.90
N TYR A 137 -14.61 -45.92 -29.67
CA TYR A 137 -13.75 -46.96 -29.10
C TYR A 137 -14.42 -48.34 -29.12
N PHE A 138 -15.68 -48.42 -28.69
CA PHE A 138 -16.45 -49.67 -28.71
C PHE A 138 -16.69 -50.21 -30.13
N LEU A 139 -16.95 -49.33 -31.10
CA LEU A 139 -17.13 -49.72 -32.50
C LEU A 139 -15.84 -50.24 -33.13
N ILE A 140 -14.69 -49.61 -32.83
CA ILE A 140 -13.37 -50.05 -33.31
C ILE A 140 -13.05 -51.46 -32.79
N GLN A 141 -13.29 -51.70 -31.50
CA GLN A 141 -13.09 -53.02 -30.87
C GLN A 141 -13.95 -54.13 -31.52
N LYS A 142 -15.15 -53.79 -32.00
CA LYS A 142 -16.08 -54.76 -32.60
C LYS A 142 -15.92 -54.95 -34.11
N ASN A 143 -15.32 -54.00 -34.82
CA ASN A 143 -15.32 -53.99 -36.27
C ASN A 143 -13.89 -53.88 -36.86
N ARG A 144 -13.42 -54.97 -37.47
CA ARG A 144 -12.09 -55.03 -38.12
C ARG A 144 -11.88 -54.00 -39.23
N TYR A 145 -12.95 -53.51 -39.87
CA TYR A 145 -12.83 -52.47 -40.90
C TYR A 145 -12.45 -51.09 -40.32
N LEU A 146 -12.57 -50.88 -39.00
CA LEU A 146 -12.20 -49.65 -38.32
C LEU A 146 -10.80 -49.70 -37.69
N ALA A 147 -10.06 -50.81 -37.83
CA ALA A 147 -8.72 -50.98 -37.28
C ALA A 147 -7.69 -49.97 -37.83
N PHE A 148 -7.93 -49.39 -39.02
CA PHE A 148 -7.08 -48.34 -39.59
C PHE A 148 -7.01 -47.08 -38.70
N ILE A 149 -8.02 -46.83 -37.87
CA ILE A 149 -8.05 -45.68 -36.96
C ILE A 149 -7.01 -45.85 -35.86
N GLU A 150 -6.87 -47.07 -35.34
CA GLU A 150 -5.90 -47.41 -34.31
C GLU A 150 -4.46 -47.34 -34.86
N ASP A 151 -4.26 -47.83 -36.08
CA ASP A 151 -3.00 -47.73 -36.83
C ASP A 151 -2.62 -46.26 -37.11
N TYR A 152 -3.57 -45.45 -37.59
CA TYR A 152 -3.34 -44.03 -37.82
C TYR A 152 -2.93 -43.28 -36.55
N LEU A 153 -3.54 -43.61 -35.40
CA LEU A 153 -3.26 -43.00 -34.10
C LEU A 153 -2.11 -43.70 -33.35
N GLN A 154 -1.43 -44.69 -33.94
CA GLN A 154 -0.44 -45.50 -33.24
C GLN A 154 0.73 -44.67 -32.70
N ASP A 155 1.24 -43.75 -33.52
CA ASP A 155 2.47 -42.97 -33.27
C ASP A 155 2.22 -41.56 -32.71
N TYR A 156 0.99 -41.26 -32.28
CA TYR A 156 0.63 -39.94 -31.74
C TYR A 156 -0.02 -40.04 -30.35
N ASP A 157 0.67 -39.51 -29.35
CA ASP A 157 0.13 -39.32 -28.00
C ASP A 157 -0.60 -37.97 -27.93
N SER A 158 -1.92 -38.01 -28.15
CA SER A 158 -2.77 -36.82 -28.14
C SER A 158 -3.17 -36.38 -26.73
N LYS A 159 -2.95 -37.26 -25.74
CA LYS A 159 -3.48 -37.19 -24.38
C LYS A 159 -3.19 -35.86 -23.69
N ASN A 160 -1.94 -35.42 -23.75
CA ASN A 160 -1.52 -34.20 -23.06
C ASN A 160 -2.10 -32.95 -23.74
N THR A 161 -2.06 -32.88 -25.07
CA THR A 161 -2.62 -31.73 -25.82
C THR A 161 -4.12 -31.58 -25.59
N ILE A 162 -4.87 -32.69 -25.66
CA ILE A 162 -6.32 -32.67 -25.40
C ILE A 162 -6.59 -32.32 -23.94
N LEU A 163 -5.83 -32.88 -22.99
CA LEU A 163 -5.99 -32.59 -21.56
C LEU A 163 -5.76 -31.10 -21.26
N PHE A 164 -4.68 -30.50 -21.77
CA PHE A 164 -4.41 -29.06 -21.60
C PHE A 164 -5.50 -28.21 -22.24
N GLY A 165 -5.96 -28.62 -23.42
CA GLY A 165 -7.07 -27.98 -24.12
C GLY A 165 -8.36 -27.98 -23.32
N PHE A 166 -8.74 -29.11 -22.72
CA PHE A 166 -9.94 -29.21 -21.88
C PHE A 166 -9.83 -28.38 -20.61
N LEU A 167 -8.67 -28.39 -19.94
CA LEU A 167 -8.45 -27.54 -18.76
C LEU A 167 -8.52 -26.05 -19.11
N ALA A 168 -7.92 -25.63 -20.23
CA ALA A 168 -8.06 -24.26 -20.73
C ALA A 168 -9.51 -23.91 -21.08
N SER A 169 -10.25 -24.87 -21.65
CA SER A 169 -11.66 -24.68 -22.02
C SER A 169 -12.56 -24.49 -20.80
N PHE A 170 -12.28 -25.14 -19.66
CA PHE A 170 -13.00 -24.86 -18.42
C PHE A 170 -12.85 -23.40 -17.98
N VAL A 171 -11.64 -22.84 -18.11
CA VAL A 171 -11.37 -21.45 -17.71
C VAL A 171 -12.00 -20.46 -18.67
N VAL A 172 -11.87 -20.68 -19.97
CA VAL A 172 -12.40 -19.77 -21.00
C VAL A 172 -13.93 -19.68 -20.98
N ASN A 173 -14.60 -20.79 -20.62
CA ASN A 173 -16.06 -20.83 -20.50
C ASN A 173 -16.56 -20.59 -19.07
N ASP A 174 -15.69 -20.17 -18.15
CA ASP A 174 -16.10 -19.71 -16.83
C ASP A 174 -16.95 -18.44 -16.92
N ARG A 175 -17.92 -18.30 -16.02
CA ARG A 175 -18.85 -17.18 -16.05
C ARG A 175 -18.17 -15.81 -15.96
N GLN A 176 -17.10 -15.66 -15.17
CA GLN A 176 -16.38 -14.39 -15.08
C GLN A 176 -15.62 -14.11 -16.37
N MET A 177 -14.96 -15.11 -16.94
CA MET A 177 -14.27 -14.97 -18.23
C MET A 177 -15.23 -14.63 -19.37
N LEU A 178 -16.40 -15.26 -19.41
CA LEU A 178 -17.45 -14.97 -20.39
C LEU A 178 -17.97 -13.53 -20.27
N LYS A 179 -18.07 -12.97 -19.05
CA LYS A 179 -18.40 -11.55 -18.85
C LYS A 179 -17.30 -10.64 -19.41
N ILE A 180 -16.03 -10.95 -19.15
CA ILE A 180 -14.89 -10.20 -19.70
C ILE A 180 -14.92 -10.20 -21.22
N PHE A 181 -15.16 -11.35 -21.86
CA PHE A 181 -15.31 -11.42 -23.32
C PHE A 181 -16.47 -10.58 -23.83
N LYS A 182 -17.60 -10.55 -23.12
CA LYS A 182 -18.76 -9.72 -23.48
C LYS A 182 -18.46 -8.22 -23.37
N GLU A 183 -17.83 -7.80 -22.27
CA GLU A 183 -17.42 -6.41 -22.06
C GLU A 183 -16.43 -5.95 -23.14
N LEU A 184 -15.43 -6.78 -23.44
CA LEU A 184 -14.37 -6.51 -24.42
C LEU A 184 -14.91 -6.16 -25.81
N VAL A 185 -16.04 -6.74 -26.22
CA VAL A 185 -16.61 -6.56 -27.55
C VAL A 185 -17.95 -5.82 -27.54
N SER A 186 -18.35 -5.28 -26.39
CA SER A 186 -19.66 -4.65 -26.19
C SER A 186 -19.86 -3.41 -27.07
N SER A 187 -18.83 -2.60 -27.28
CA SER A 187 -18.87 -1.43 -28.17
C SER A 187 -19.08 -1.84 -29.63
N TYR A 188 -18.39 -2.87 -30.11
CA TYR A 188 -18.57 -3.36 -31.48
C TYR A 188 -19.96 -3.96 -31.71
N LEU A 189 -20.59 -4.51 -30.66
CA LEU A 189 -21.97 -4.96 -30.71
C LEU A 189 -22.95 -3.80 -30.80
N SER A 190 -22.77 -2.73 -30.02
CA SER A 190 -23.63 -1.54 -30.10
C SER A 190 -23.51 -0.83 -31.44
N ASP A 191 -22.30 -0.79 -31.99
CA ASP A 191 -22.00 -0.08 -33.24
C ASP A 191 -22.32 -0.94 -34.48
N ASN A 192 -22.80 -2.17 -34.28
CA ASN A 192 -23.04 -3.17 -35.32
C ASN A 192 -21.80 -3.44 -36.21
N ASP A 193 -20.59 -3.28 -35.64
CA ASP A 193 -19.31 -3.49 -36.30
C ASP A 193 -18.87 -4.96 -36.17
N TYR A 194 -19.36 -5.77 -37.11
CA TYR A 194 -19.07 -7.20 -37.16
C TYR A 194 -17.57 -7.52 -37.34
N VAL A 195 -16.84 -6.72 -38.12
CA VAL A 195 -15.45 -7.04 -38.49
C VAL A 195 -14.55 -6.91 -37.26
N HIS A 196 -14.63 -5.78 -36.57
CA HIS A 196 -13.85 -5.57 -35.35
C HIS A 196 -14.31 -6.51 -34.23
N PHE A 197 -15.62 -6.78 -34.11
CA PHE A 197 -16.13 -7.78 -33.18
C PHE A 197 -15.44 -9.14 -33.34
N ILE A 198 -15.41 -9.69 -34.56
CA ILE A 198 -14.82 -11.01 -34.80
C ILE A 198 -13.32 -11.00 -34.57
N ILE A 199 -12.61 -9.97 -35.04
CA ILE A 199 -11.16 -9.86 -34.85
C ILE A 199 -10.82 -9.83 -33.36
N HIS A 200 -11.48 -8.98 -32.57
CA HIS A 200 -11.21 -8.87 -31.14
C HIS A 200 -11.65 -10.11 -30.36
N LEU A 201 -12.83 -10.67 -30.64
CA LEU A 201 -13.30 -11.88 -29.97
C LEU A 201 -12.38 -13.08 -30.24
N SER A 202 -12.06 -13.32 -31.52
CA SER A 202 -11.24 -14.47 -31.93
C SER A 202 -9.79 -14.36 -31.45
N SER A 203 -9.15 -13.19 -31.57
CA SER A 203 -7.78 -12.98 -31.14
C SER A 203 -7.62 -13.11 -29.62
N ASN A 204 -8.51 -12.51 -28.83
CA ASN A 204 -8.46 -12.60 -27.37
C ASN A 204 -8.81 -14.01 -26.89
N LEU A 205 -9.74 -14.70 -27.55
CA LEU A 205 -10.02 -16.09 -27.27
C LEU A 205 -8.79 -16.98 -27.53
N ALA A 206 -8.17 -16.84 -28.70
CA ALA A 206 -6.99 -17.62 -29.07
C ALA A 206 -5.83 -17.38 -28.08
N LEU A 207 -5.58 -16.11 -27.72
CA LEU A 207 -4.58 -15.74 -26.73
C LEU A 207 -4.89 -16.35 -25.36
N THR A 208 -6.14 -16.26 -24.90
CA THR A 208 -6.56 -16.80 -23.60
C THR A 208 -6.41 -18.33 -23.56
N LEU A 209 -6.86 -19.03 -24.62
CA LEU A 209 -6.68 -20.49 -24.73
C LEU A 209 -5.21 -20.89 -24.72
N MET A 210 -4.35 -20.13 -25.43
CA MET A 210 -2.92 -20.37 -25.45
C MET A 210 -2.30 -20.20 -24.05
N VAL A 211 -2.57 -19.07 -23.39
CA VAL A 211 -2.06 -18.78 -22.03
C VAL A 211 -2.55 -19.84 -21.03
N MET A 212 -3.83 -20.16 -21.03
CA MET A 212 -4.39 -21.15 -20.11
C MET A 212 -3.94 -22.58 -20.43
N GLY A 213 -3.66 -22.89 -21.70
CA GLY A 213 -3.04 -24.14 -22.12
C GLY A 213 -1.62 -24.29 -21.56
N VAL A 214 -0.83 -23.22 -21.58
CA VAL A 214 0.51 -23.18 -20.99
C VAL A 214 0.45 -23.33 -19.46
N VAL A 215 -0.50 -22.65 -18.80
CA VAL A 215 -0.73 -22.82 -17.35
C VAL A 215 -1.08 -24.28 -17.04
N SER A 216 -1.99 -24.88 -17.82
CA SER A 216 -2.40 -26.27 -17.66
C SER A 216 -1.22 -27.25 -17.83
N TYR A 217 -0.33 -26.99 -18.79
CA TYR A 217 0.91 -27.74 -18.97
C TYR A 217 1.79 -27.69 -17.71
N PHE A 218 1.99 -26.51 -17.12
CA PHE A 218 2.79 -26.39 -15.90
C PHE A 218 2.16 -27.14 -14.72
N VAL A 219 0.85 -27.01 -14.51
CA VAL A 219 0.12 -27.67 -13.42
C VAL A 219 0.22 -29.20 -13.53
N ILE A 220 0.02 -29.75 -14.73
CA ILE A 220 0.06 -31.21 -14.92
C ILE A 220 1.48 -31.77 -14.77
N ASN A 221 2.49 -31.03 -15.23
CA ASN A 221 3.88 -31.41 -15.02
C ASN A 221 4.32 -31.24 -13.57
N ALA A 222 3.77 -30.26 -12.85
CA ALA A 222 3.96 -30.12 -11.41
C ALA A 222 3.38 -31.32 -10.66
N TYR A 223 2.20 -31.81 -11.04
CA TYR A 223 1.64 -33.04 -10.48
C TYR A 223 2.57 -34.24 -10.71
N GLN A 224 3.11 -34.40 -11.92
CA GLN A 224 4.08 -35.47 -12.20
C GLN A 224 5.34 -35.33 -11.34
N ALA A 225 5.86 -34.12 -11.19
CA ALA A 225 7.02 -33.81 -10.36
C ALA A 225 6.81 -34.18 -8.88
N ILE A 226 5.60 -33.96 -8.34
CA ILE A 226 5.23 -34.39 -6.98
C ILE A 226 5.21 -35.92 -6.89
N VAL A 227 4.56 -36.59 -7.85
CA VAL A 227 4.47 -38.07 -7.88
C VAL A 227 5.84 -38.72 -7.98
N THR A 228 6.74 -38.17 -8.81
CA THR A 228 8.12 -38.67 -8.98
C THR A 228 9.10 -38.11 -7.95
N ASN A 229 8.61 -37.32 -6.98
CA ASN A 229 9.41 -36.70 -5.93
C ASN A 229 10.64 -35.94 -6.47
N SER A 230 10.49 -35.27 -7.62
CA SER A 230 11.57 -34.59 -8.34
C SER A 230 11.29 -33.09 -8.46
N PRO A 231 12.17 -32.20 -7.97
CA PRO A 231 11.96 -30.75 -8.13
C PRO A 231 12.12 -30.35 -9.60
N THR A 232 11.14 -29.63 -10.15
CA THR A 232 11.15 -29.18 -11.55
C THR A 232 10.73 -27.71 -11.69
N PRO A 233 11.09 -27.03 -12.80
CA PRO A 233 10.62 -25.66 -13.06
C PRO A 233 9.09 -25.54 -13.11
N SER A 234 8.38 -26.56 -13.63
CA SER A 234 6.91 -26.58 -13.67
C SER A 234 6.30 -26.58 -12.26
N LEU A 235 6.90 -27.34 -11.35
CA LEU A 235 6.48 -27.36 -9.94
C LEU A 235 6.74 -26.02 -9.25
N MET A 236 7.91 -25.43 -9.48
CA MET A 236 8.25 -24.08 -9.01
C MET A 236 7.22 -23.04 -9.46
N ILE A 237 6.91 -22.96 -10.76
CA ILE A 237 5.95 -21.99 -11.32
C ILE A 237 4.55 -22.19 -10.73
N THR A 238 4.09 -23.44 -10.69
CA THR A 238 2.76 -23.76 -10.19
C THR A 238 2.61 -23.40 -8.71
N VAL A 239 3.60 -23.72 -7.88
CA VAL A 239 3.56 -23.43 -6.44
C VAL A 239 3.76 -21.95 -6.15
N SER A 240 4.60 -21.23 -6.91
CA SER A 240 4.67 -19.76 -6.82
C SER A 240 3.31 -19.11 -7.06
N PHE A 241 2.60 -19.52 -8.12
CA PHE A 241 1.27 -18.98 -8.41
C PHE A 241 0.24 -19.33 -7.33
N ALA A 242 0.25 -20.57 -6.82
CA ALA A 242 -0.65 -21.00 -5.75
C ALA A 242 -0.40 -20.21 -4.46
N LEU A 243 0.86 -20.08 -4.03
CA LEU A 243 1.22 -19.29 -2.86
C LEU A 243 0.91 -17.80 -3.07
N ALA A 244 1.14 -17.25 -4.26
CA ALA A 244 0.79 -15.87 -4.57
C ALA A 244 -0.73 -15.63 -4.49
N THR A 245 -1.54 -16.61 -4.86
CA THR A 245 -3.00 -16.53 -4.72
C THR A 245 -3.40 -16.54 -3.24
N ILE A 246 -2.77 -17.40 -2.41
CA ILE A 246 -2.99 -17.45 -0.95
C ILE A 246 -2.58 -16.14 -0.28
N PHE A 247 -1.36 -15.66 -0.57
CA PHE A 247 -0.86 -14.41 0.02
C PHE A 247 -1.59 -13.18 -0.50
N ASN A 248 -2.09 -13.20 -1.74
CA ASN A 248 -2.99 -12.16 -2.20
C ASN A 248 -4.24 -12.05 -1.32
N TYR A 249 -4.82 -13.16 -0.88
CA TYR A 249 -5.95 -13.13 0.06
C TYR A 249 -5.55 -12.59 1.43
N THR A 250 -4.46 -13.09 2.03
CA THR A 250 -4.08 -12.69 3.39
C THR A 250 -3.60 -11.25 3.47
N LEU A 251 -2.87 -10.76 2.46
CA LEU A 251 -2.50 -9.36 2.37
C LEU A 251 -3.73 -8.48 2.19
N GLN A 252 -4.65 -8.85 1.30
CA GLN A 252 -5.88 -8.08 1.09
C GLN A 252 -6.80 -8.08 2.31
N LEU A 253 -6.84 -9.18 3.07
CA LEU A 253 -7.56 -9.25 4.33
C LEU A 253 -6.98 -8.30 5.37
N GLY A 254 -5.66 -8.07 5.33
CA GLY A 254 -4.99 -7.14 6.23
C GLY A 254 -5.24 -5.67 5.94
N VAL A 255 -5.72 -5.32 4.74
CA VAL A 255 -6.09 -3.95 4.30
C VAL A 255 -7.55 -3.93 3.85
N ARG A 256 -8.42 -4.53 4.66
CA ARG A 256 -9.84 -4.58 4.36
C ARG A 256 -10.50 -3.33 4.93
N SER A 257 -11.23 -2.60 4.09
CA SER A 257 -11.96 -1.39 4.48
C SER A 257 -13.44 -1.64 4.78
N ASP A 258 -13.97 -2.82 4.46
CA ASP A 258 -15.39 -3.20 4.60
C ASP A 258 -16.40 -2.28 3.88
N GLU A 259 -15.91 -1.40 3.00
CA GLU A 259 -16.69 -0.42 2.25
C GLU A 259 -16.51 -0.55 0.72
N THR A 260 -17.40 0.11 -0.03
CA THR A 260 -17.24 0.29 -1.48
C THR A 260 -16.70 1.67 -1.80
N LEU A 261 -15.75 1.74 -2.73
CA LEU A 261 -15.32 2.99 -3.36
C LEU A 261 -15.67 2.94 -4.84
N LEU A 262 -16.41 3.95 -5.33
CA LEU A 262 -16.86 4.04 -6.74
C LEU A 262 -17.57 2.75 -7.23
N ASP A 263 -18.48 2.22 -6.41
CA ASP A 263 -19.22 0.96 -6.64
C ASP A 263 -18.33 -0.29 -6.85
N LYS A 264 -17.09 -0.25 -6.35
CA LYS A 264 -16.14 -1.38 -6.39
C LYS A 264 -15.61 -1.71 -4.99
N PHE A 265 -15.52 -3.01 -4.71
CA PHE A 265 -14.82 -3.53 -3.54
C PHE A 265 -13.31 -3.59 -3.75
N ILE A 266 -12.87 -3.90 -4.98
CA ILE A 266 -11.47 -3.91 -5.41
C ILE A 266 -11.44 -3.43 -6.86
N PHE A 267 -10.48 -2.58 -7.21
CA PHE A 267 -10.39 -1.96 -8.53
C PHE A 267 -9.91 -2.93 -9.63
N PRO A 268 -10.27 -2.65 -10.90
CA PRO A 268 -9.83 -3.48 -12.02
C PRO A 268 -8.31 -3.62 -12.07
N GLY A 269 -7.82 -4.85 -12.22
CA GLY A 269 -6.39 -5.14 -12.33
C GLY A 269 -5.66 -5.34 -11.00
N ALA A 270 -6.16 -4.82 -9.87
CA ALA A 270 -5.50 -4.89 -8.57
C ALA A 270 -5.15 -6.32 -8.12
N THR A 271 -6.14 -7.21 -8.06
CA THR A 271 -5.93 -8.63 -7.69
C THR A 271 -4.96 -9.34 -8.63
N ALA A 272 -5.05 -9.07 -9.94
CA ALA A 272 -4.16 -9.68 -10.92
C ALA A 272 -2.73 -9.14 -10.77
N TYR A 273 -2.58 -7.84 -10.51
CA TYR A 273 -1.29 -7.19 -10.29
C TYR A 273 -0.57 -7.82 -9.11
N GLN A 274 -1.26 -7.94 -7.97
CA GLN A 274 -0.69 -8.54 -6.76
C GLN A 274 -0.30 -10.00 -6.95
N ILE A 275 -1.16 -10.83 -7.55
CA ILE A 275 -0.82 -12.23 -7.82
C ILE A 275 0.40 -12.34 -8.77
N ILE A 276 0.47 -11.52 -9.82
CA ILE A 276 1.59 -11.55 -10.78
C ILE A 276 2.88 -11.06 -10.12
N ALA A 277 2.85 -9.95 -9.39
CA ALA A 277 4.00 -9.39 -8.70
C ALA A 277 4.56 -10.38 -7.67
N LEU A 278 3.71 -10.96 -6.82
CA LEU A 278 4.10 -11.99 -5.85
C LEU A 278 4.62 -13.26 -6.53
N THR A 279 4.00 -13.70 -7.63
CA THR A 279 4.48 -14.85 -8.40
C THR A 279 5.90 -14.61 -8.90
N CYS A 280 6.17 -13.44 -9.49
CA CYS A 280 7.50 -13.05 -9.96
C CYS A 280 8.52 -13.02 -8.80
N LEU A 281 8.15 -12.43 -7.66
CA LEU A 281 8.99 -12.39 -6.46
C LEU A 281 9.34 -13.80 -5.96
N PHE A 282 8.35 -14.67 -5.85
CA PHE A 282 8.55 -16.06 -5.39
C PHE A 282 9.40 -16.85 -6.37
N LEU A 283 9.21 -16.66 -7.67
CA LEU A 283 10.08 -17.26 -8.70
C LEU A 283 11.54 -16.83 -8.54
N ILE A 284 11.80 -15.55 -8.26
CA ILE A 284 13.16 -15.05 -7.97
C ILE A 284 13.74 -15.79 -6.76
N ILE A 285 12.99 -15.94 -5.67
CA ILE A 285 13.43 -16.69 -4.47
C ILE A 285 13.78 -18.13 -4.84
N TYR A 286 12.91 -18.86 -5.55
CA TYR A 286 13.21 -20.22 -6.00
C TYR A 286 14.45 -20.29 -6.88
N LEU A 287 14.65 -19.32 -7.78
CA LEU A 287 15.83 -19.25 -8.63
C LEU A 287 17.09 -18.92 -7.84
N VAL A 288 17.05 -18.11 -6.78
CA VAL A 288 18.21 -17.79 -5.93
C VAL A 288 18.63 -19.00 -5.09
N PHE A 289 17.69 -19.68 -4.44
CA PHE A 289 18.00 -20.85 -3.61
C PHE A 289 18.26 -22.12 -4.45
N ASN A 290 17.59 -22.26 -5.59
CA ASN A 290 17.61 -23.43 -6.47
C ASN A 290 17.32 -24.76 -5.75
N ARG A 291 16.63 -24.70 -4.61
CA ARG A 291 16.20 -25.85 -3.79
C ARG A 291 14.74 -25.65 -3.43
N PHE A 292 13.90 -26.58 -3.86
CA PHE A 292 12.45 -26.40 -3.80
C PHE A 292 11.94 -26.21 -2.36
N LEU A 293 12.22 -27.16 -1.45
CA LEU A 293 11.66 -27.09 -0.10
C LEU A 293 12.23 -25.90 0.71
N SER A 294 13.51 -25.56 0.53
CA SER A 294 14.13 -24.42 1.22
C SER A 294 13.52 -23.09 0.79
N ALA A 295 13.31 -22.89 -0.51
CA ALA A 295 12.66 -21.69 -1.03
C ALA A 295 11.19 -21.62 -0.60
N THR A 296 10.47 -22.75 -0.67
CA THR A 296 9.06 -22.84 -0.22
C THR A 296 8.93 -22.49 1.27
N PHE A 297 9.81 -23.02 2.11
CA PHE A 297 9.87 -22.71 3.54
C PHE A 297 10.05 -21.21 3.76
N LEU A 298 11.04 -20.60 3.07
CA LEU A 298 11.27 -19.17 3.19
C LEU A 298 10.04 -18.36 2.79
N ILE A 299 9.46 -18.64 1.61
CA ILE A 299 8.27 -17.93 1.10
C ILE A 299 7.10 -18.02 2.09
N ILE A 300 6.83 -19.22 2.64
CA ILE A 300 5.73 -19.40 3.59
C ILE A 300 5.98 -18.60 4.87
N VAL A 301 7.17 -18.73 5.47
CA VAL A 301 7.51 -18.02 6.71
C VAL A 301 7.46 -16.51 6.51
N THR A 302 8.12 -15.98 5.48
CA THR A 302 8.14 -14.53 5.23
C THR A 302 6.77 -14.01 4.84
N GLY A 303 6.02 -14.72 3.99
CA GLY A 303 4.69 -14.29 3.57
C GLY A 303 3.68 -14.25 4.71
N VAL A 304 3.74 -15.21 5.64
CA VAL A 304 2.89 -15.21 6.84
C VAL A 304 3.27 -14.04 7.75
N ILE A 305 4.56 -13.84 8.03
CA ILE A 305 5.02 -12.71 8.85
C ILE A 305 4.56 -11.37 8.24
N ILE A 306 4.80 -11.17 6.94
CA ILE A 306 4.36 -9.96 6.22
C ILE A 306 2.85 -9.78 6.32
N SER A 307 2.05 -10.84 6.17
CA SER A 307 0.58 -10.74 6.26
C SER A 307 0.10 -10.37 7.66
N VAL A 308 0.70 -10.96 8.69
CA VAL A 308 0.35 -10.68 10.09
C VAL A 308 0.77 -9.26 10.47
N VAL A 309 2.00 -8.86 10.17
CA VAL A 309 2.50 -7.50 10.44
C VAL A 309 1.67 -6.47 9.70
N ASN A 310 1.31 -6.71 8.43
CA ASN A 310 0.46 -5.81 7.66
C ASN A 310 -0.92 -5.63 8.30
N ASN A 311 -1.57 -6.70 8.76
CA ASN A 311 -2.87 -6.59 9.42
C ASN A 311 -2.79 -5.86 10.77
N ILE A 312 -1.74 -6.12 11.56
CA ILE A 312 -1.55 -5.43 12.84
C ILE A 312 -1.28 -3.94 12.60
N LYS A 313 -0.36 -3.59 11.68
CA LYS A 313 -0.01 -2.20 11.41
C LYS A 313 -1.21 -1.40 10.88
N GLU A 314 -1.97 -1.98 9.94
CA GLU A 314 -3.18 -1.35 9.41
C GLU A 314 -4.18 -1.05 10.53
N GLY A 315 -4.44 -2.02 11.41
CA GLY A 315 -5.39 -1.85 12.51
C GLY A 315 -4.97 -0.82 13.56
N LEU A 316 -3.66 -0.59 13.74
CA LEU A 316 -3.15 0.36 14.73
C LEU A 316 -2.98 1.78 14.19
N ARG A 317 -2.68 1.94 12.89
CA ARG A 317 -2.21 3.21 12.31
C ARG A 317 -2.95 3.64 11.06
N SER A 318 -3.96 2.88 10.62
CA SER A 318 -4.62 3.08 9.31
C SER A 318 -3.60 3.21 8.16
N GLU A 319 -2.48 2.49 8.28
CA GLU A 319 -1.37 2.50 7.33
C GLU A 319 -0.86 1.06 7.13
N PRO A 320 -0.74 0.59 5.87
CA PRO A 320 -0.34 -0.77 5.60
C PRO A 320 1.18 -0.95 5.80
N LEU A 321 1.66 -2.18 5.69
CA LEU A 321 3.10 -2.44 5.68
C LEU A 321 3.73 -1.84 4.43
N LEU A 322 4.68 -0.92 4.59
CA LEU A 322 5.37 -0.19 3.52
C LEU A 322 6.77 -0.75 3.27
N ILE A 323 7.40 -0.34 2.15
CA ILE A 323 8.80 -0.71 1.86
C ILE A 323 9.76 0.01 2.83
N THR A 324 9.41 1.23 3.22
CA THR A 324 10.17 2.05 4.17
C THR A 324 10.23 1.40 5.56
N ASP A 325 9.20 0.67 5.98
CA ASP A 325 9.20 -0.07 7.24
C ASP A 325 10.31 -1.13 7.31
N PHE A 326 10.83 -1.62 6.18
CA PHE A 326 11.96 -2.54 6.19
C PHE A 326 13.27 -1.86 6.61
N VAL A 327 13.36 -0.53 6.55
CA VAL A 327 14.46 0.25 7.15
C VAL A 327 14.43 0.10 8.68
N TRP A 328 13.22 0.08 9.27
CA TRP A 328 13.00 -0.14 10.70
C TRP A 328 13.20 -1.58 11.16
N LEU A 329 13.57 -2.53 10.29
CA LEU A 329 14.04 -3.85 10.76
C LEU A 329 15.29 -3.74 11.65
N LYS A 330 16.02 -2.61 11.57
CA LYS A 330 17.09 -2.28 12.51
C LYS A 330 16.59 -1.83 13.88
N GLU A 331 15.33 -1.41 13.98
CA GLU A 331 14.63 -0.88 15.16
C GLU A 331 13.52 -1.85 15.61
N ILE A 332 13.86 -3.14 15.71
CA ILE A 332 12.87 -4.19 16.02
C ILE A 332 12.16 -3.98 17.37
N SER A 333 12.77 -3.23 18.30
CA SER A 333 12.16 -2.88 19.59
C SER A 333 10.87 -2.08 19.41
N LEU A 334 10.89 -1.06 18.54
CA LEU A 334 9.73 -0.24 18.17
C LEU A 334 8.65 -1.10 17.52
N LEU A 335 9.02 -1.93 16.54
CA LEU A 335 8.05 -2.84 15.89
C LEU A 335 7.43 -3.84 16.87
N THR A 336 8.17 -4.28 17.89
CA THR A 336 7.65 -5.21 18.91
C THR A 336 6.88 -4.54 20.04
N SER A 337 7.06 -3.25 20.30
CA SER A 337 6.28 -2.54 21.33
C SER A 337 4.83 -2.33 20.89
N PHE A 338 4.57 -2.29 19.59
CA PHE A 338 3.22 -2.17 19.02
C PHE A 338 2.42 -3.48 19.01
N VAL A 339 3.04 -4.62 19.34
CA VAL A 339 2.40 -5.93 19.19
C VAL A 339 2.33 -6.63 20.54
N ASP A 340 1.13 -7.16 20.87
CA ASP A 340 0.95 -7.99 22.05
C ASP A 340 2.00 -9.13 22.09
N LYS A 341 2.66 -9.30 23.24
CA LYS A 341 3.70 -10.31 23.46
C LYS A 341 3.23 -11.73 23.12
N SER A 342 1.95 -12.04 23.32
CA SER A 342 1.35 -13.33 22.97
C SER A 342 1.39 -13.60 21.47
N VAL A 343 1.09 -12.60 20.63
CA VAL A 343 1.16 -12.69 19.16
C VAL A 343 2.59 -12.99 18.73
N ILE A 344 3.57 -12.29 19.30
CA ILE A 344 5.00 -12.55 19.04
C ILE A 344 5.36 -14.00 19.40
N ILE A 345 4.92 -14.51 20.54
CA ILE A 345 5.15 -15.90 20.97
C ILE A 345 4.54 -16.88 19.96
N TYR A 346 3.29 -16.67 19.52
CA TYR A 346 2.65 -17.55 18.54
C TYR A 346 3.37 -17.55 17.19
N ILE A 347 3.85 -16.39 16.72
CA ILE A 347 4.67 -16.30 15.51
C ILE A 347 5.96 -17.11 15.67
N VAL A 348 6.69 -16.93 16.79
CA VAL A 348 7.94 -17.64 17.06
C VAL A 348 7.72 -19.15 17.12
N LEU A 349 6.69 -19.61 17.83
CA LEU A 349 6.33 -21.03 17.90
C LEU A 349 5.96 -21.59 16.52
N GLY A 350 5.20 -20.83 15.72
CA GLY A 350 4.87 -21.19 14.34
C GLY A 350 6.10 -21.34 13.45
N VAL A 351 7.07 -20.42 13.55
CA VAL A 351 8.34 -20.48 12.81
C VAL A 351 9.16 -21.70 13.24
N ILE A 352 9.28 -21.97 14.54
CA ILE A 352 10.01 -23.14 15.07
C ILE A 352 9.36 -24.45 14.60
N ALA A 353 8.04 -24.57 14.69
CA ALA A 353 7.30 -25.73 14.23
C ALA A 353 7.51 -25.97 12.73
N THR A 354 7.39 -24.93 11.92
CA THR A 354 7.60 -24.99 10.46
C THR A 354 9.05 -25.35 10.13
N LEU A 355 10.02 -24.83 10.89
CA LEU A 355 11.44 -25.18 10.74
C LEU A 355 11.70 -26.65 11.08
N GLY A 356 11.07 -27.16 12.14
CA GLY A 356 11.10 -28.59 12.48
C GLY A 356 10.59 -29.47 11.35
N VAL A 357 9.43 -29.13 10.78
CA VAL A 357 8.87 -29.82 9.60
C VAL A 357 9.83 -29.76 8.41
N TYR A 358 10.41 -28.59 8.12
CA TYR A 358 11.42 -28.46 7.06
C TYR A 358 12.63 -29.37 7.30
N ILE A 359 13.21 -29.38 8.50
CA ILE A 359 14.39 -30.20 8.82
C ILE A 359 14.09 -31.69 8.64
N LEU A 360 12.90 -32.14 9.04
CA LEU A 360 12.45 -33.53 8.90
C LEU A 360 12.25 -33.93 7.43
N LEU A 361 11.68 -33.03 6.61
CA LEU A 361 11.26 -33.35 5.24
C LEU A 361 12.31 -33.02 4.17
N ARG A 362 13.27 -32.12 4.40
CA ARG A 362 14.22 -31.60 3.39
C ARG A 362 15.08 -32.65 2.67
N LYS A 363 15.28 -33.82 3.26
CA LYS A 363 16.02 -34.94 2.64
C LYS A 363 15.10 -35.97 1.98
N ARG A 364 13.79 -35.93 2.25
CA ARG A 364 12.81 -36.95 1.84
C ARG A 364 11.89 -36.46 0.72
N ILE A 365 11.47 -35.19 0.77
CA ILE A 365 10.52 -34.60 -0.18
C ILE A 365 11.25 -33.65 -1.12
N LEU A 366 11.09 -33.88 -2.42
CA LEU A 366 11.62 -33.11 -3.54
C LEU A 366 13.11 -32.76 -3.38
N PRO A 367 13.98 -33.74 -3.05
CA PRO A 367 15.39 -33.48 -2.84
C PRO A 367 16.09 -33.06 -4.14
N GLY A 368 17.10 -32.21 -4.03
CA GLY A 368 17.94 -31.81 -5.16
C GLY A 368 17.68 -30.41 -5.68
N LYS A 369 18.14 -30.15 -6.91
CA LYS A 369 18.09 -28.83 -7.55
C LYS A 369 16.95 -28.75 -8.55
N ILE A 370 16.30 -27.59 -8.63
CA ILE A 370 15.25 -27.32 -9.63
C ILE A 370 15.89 -27.24 -11.02
N PHE A 371 17.00 -26.50 -11.14
CA PHE A 371 17.79 -26.39 -12.36
C PHE A 371 19.19 -27.00 -12.18
N ASN A 372 19.49 -28.00 -13.00
CA ASN A 372 20.84 -28.55 -13.13
C ASN A 372 21.72 -27.71 -14.08
N ILE A 373 21.11 -27.13 -15.12
CA ILE A 373 21.79 -26.29 -16.11
C ILE A 373 21.80 -24.84 -15.62
N LYS A 374 22.97 -24.36 -15.18
CA LYS A 374 23.14 -22.99 -14.66
C LYS A 374 22.71 -21.91 -15.66
N ARG A 375 23.02 -22.08 -16.95
CA ARG A 375 22.67 -21.10 -17.99
C ARG A 375 21.16 -20.85 -18.05
N LEU A 376 20.36 -21.91 -18.08
CA LEU A 376 18.89 -21.78 -18.08
C LEU A 376 18.38 -21.07 -16.83
N ARG A 377 18.88 -21.45 -15.64
CA ARG A 377 18.54 -20.78 -14.38
C ARG A 377 18.77 -19.27 -14.44
N PHE A 378 19.96 -18.85 -14.88
CA PHE A 378 20.30 -17.43 -14.94
C PHE A 378 19.58 -16.69 -16.08
N SER A 379 19.26 -17.36 -17.20
CA SER A 379 18.39 -16.79 -18.24
C SER A 379 16.98 -16.51 -17.72
N PHE A 380 16.40 -17.44 -16.95
CA PHE A 380 15.10 -17.22 -16.29
C PHE A 380 15.17 -16.07 -15.28
N LEU A 381 16.23 -16.01 -14.48
CA LEU A 381 16.43 -14.92 -13.52
C LEU A 381 16.57 -13.56 -14.23
N GLY A 382 17.37 -13.49 -15.30
CA GLY A 382 17.54 -12.28 -16.11
C GLY A 382 16.24 -11.82 -16.76
N ALA A 383 15.39 -12.75 -17.23
CA ALA A 383 14.08 -12.41 -17.77
C ALA A 383 13.14 -11.81 -16.72
N LEU A 384 13.11 -12.37 -15.50
CA LEU A 384 12.30 -11.84 -14.40
C LEU A 384 12.80 -10.47 -13.92
N ILE A 385 14.13 -10.29 -13.82
CA ILE A 385 14.72 -8.99 -13.50
C ILE A 385 14.38 -7.97 -14.60
N GLY A 386 14.47 -8.36 -15.87
CA GLY A 386 14.08 -7.50 -17.00
C GLY A 386 12.61 -7.08 -16.94
N LEU A 387 11.70 -7.98 -16.55
CA LEU A 387 10.29 -7.64 -16.31
C LEU A 387 10.12 -6.66 -15.15
N GLY A 388 10.86 -6.83 -14.05
CA GLY A 388 10.87 -5.90 -12.93
C GLY A 388 11.38 -4.51 -13.31
N VAL A 389 12.49 -4.45 -14.06
CA VAL A 389 13.05 -3.19 -14.58
C VAL A 389 12.09 -2.51 -15.56
N PHE A 390 11.44 -3.27 -16.44
CA PHE A 390 10.42 -2.73 -17.33
C PHE A 390 9.26 -2.11 -16.54
N ASN A 391 8.73 -2.82 -15.53
CA ASN A 391 7.69 -2.30 -14.66
C ASN A 391 8.14 -1.03 -13.92
N PHE A 392 9.36 -1.03 -13.38
CA PHE A 392 9.96 0.14 -12.74
C PHE A 392 10.01 1.36 -13.68
N ILE A 393 10.49 1.19 -14.91
CA ILE A 393 10.59 2.27 -15.91
C ILE A 393 9.20 2.82 -16.27
N VAL A 394 8.20 1.94 -16.41
CA VAL A 394 6.82 2.35 -16.73
C VAL A 394 6.24 3.24 -15.65
N PHE A 395 6.36 2.86 -14.38
CA PHE A 395 5.87 3.66 -13.25
C PHE A 395 6.74 4.90 -12.96
N ARG A 396 8.05 4.83 -13.21
CA ARG A 396 8.97 5.98 -13.03
C ARG A 396 8.67 7.12 -14.01
N ASN A 397 8.22 6.79 -15.22
CA ASN A 397 7.88 7.74 -16.27
C ASN A 397 6.37 8.09 -16.31
N GLU A 398 5.68 7.92 -15.18
CA GLU A 398 4.29 8.31 -15.02
C GLU A 398 4.15 9.85 -15.06
N THR A 399 3.18 10.35 -15.81
CA THR A 399 2.84 11.78 -15.93
C THR A 399 1.37 11.99 -15.60
N ASP A 400 1.04 13.00 -14.79
CA ASP A 400 -0.34 13.29 -14.36
C ASP A 400 -1.06 12.05 -13.79
N SER A 401 -0.37 11.33 -12.92
CA SER A 401 -0.82 10.06 -12.32
C SER A 401 -1.10 8.91 -13.30
N LYS A 402 -0.76 9.04 -14.59
CA LYS A 402 -1.01 8.06 -15.64
C LYS A 402 0.28 7.51 -16.26
N ILE A 403 0.26 6.22 -16.53
CA ILE A 403 1.31 5.51 -17.27
C ILE A 403 0.84 5.23 -18.71
N ILE A 404 1.74 4.70 -19.53
CA ILE A 404 1.44 4.29 -20.90
C ILE A 404 0.25 3.31 -20.95
N ASP A 405 -0.73 3.58 -21.81
CA ASP A 405 -1.92 2.75 -21.99
C ASP A 405 -1.62 1.38 -22.62
N ASN A 406 -2.62 0.49 -22.53
CA ASN A 406 -2.61 -0.84 -23.14
C ASN A 406 -1.52 -1.81 -22.64
N ILE A 407 -0.87 -1.53 -21.50
CA ILE A 407 -0.03 -2.51 -20.80
C ILE A 407 -0.94 -3.41 -19.94
N PRO A 408 -1.07 -4.71 -20.26
CA PRO A 408 -2.01 -5.60 -19.57
C PRO A 408 -1.81 -5.59 -18.05
N VAL A 409 -2.91 -5.50 -17.31
CA VAL A 409 -2.97 -5.41 -15.84
C VAL A 409 -2.39 -4.10 -15.28
N VAL A 410 -1.19 -3.71 -15.68
CA VAL A 410 -0.44 -2.56 -15.15
C VAL A 410 -1.15 -1.24 -15.46
N SER A 411 -1.54 -1.00 -16.72
CA SER A 411 -2.29 0.22 -17.07
C SER A 411 -3.70 0.22 -16.45
N LYS A 412 -4.30 -0.96 -16.23
CA LYS A 412 -5.63 -1.07 -15.60
C LYS A 412 -5.59 -0.71 -14.11
N VAL A 413 -4.60 -1.21 -13.36
CA VAL A 413 -4.50 -0.90 -11.93
C VAL A 413 -4.12 0.56 -11.68
N ASN A 414 -3.28 1.14 -12.54
CA ASN A 414 -2.83 2.53 -12.39
C ASN A 414 -3.82 3.56 -12.97
N ASN A 415 -4.17 3.45 -14.25
CA ASN A 415 -4.86 4.52 -15.00
C ASN A 415 -6.38 4.52 -14.81
N TRP A 416 -6.97 3.52 -14.15
CA TRP A 416 -8.44 3.43 -14.04
C TRP A 416 -9.05 4.59 -13.25
N VAL A 417 -8.48 4.91 -12.09
CA VAL A 417 -8.81 6.10 -11.31
C VAL A 417 -7.61 6.51 -10.48
N ASP A 418 -7.40 7.82 -10.34
CA ASP A 418 -6.42 8.35 -9.40
C ASP A 418 -7.06 8.54 -8.03
N ILE A 419 -6.51 7.83 -7.05
CA ILE A 419 -6.86 7.91 -5.63
C ILE A 419 -5.59 8.04 -4.78
N ASN A 420 -4.46 8.44 -5.38
CA ASN A 420 -3.18 8.52 -4.67
C ASN A 420 -3.28 9.47 -3.46
N TRP A 421 -4.08 10.53 -3.60
CA TRP A 421 -4.37 11.51 -2.55
C TRP A 421 -5.16 10.94 -1.35
N MET A 422 -5.83 9.79 -1.49
CA MET A 422 -6.60 9.16 -0.40
C MET A 422 -5.73 8.32 0.58
N GLY A 423 -4.39 8.45 0.50
CA GLY A 423 -3.46 7.78 1.41
C GLY A 423 -3.18 6.30 1.12
N PHE A 424 -2.24 5.72 1.88
CA PHE A 424 -1.74 4.36 1.66
C PHE A 424 -2.78 3.27 1.89
N SER A 425 -3.57 3.36 2.97
CA SER A 425 -4.60 2.37 3.32
C SER A 425 -5.64 2.22 2.20
N THR A 426 -6.22 3.33 1.74
CA THR A 426 -7.19 3.32 0.64
C THR A 426 -6.59 2.73 -0.63
N ASN A 427 -5.36 3.11 -0.98
CA ASN A 427 -4.67 2.56 -2.14
C ASN A 427 -4.39 1.05 -1.99
N ALA A 428 -3.99 0.57 -0.80
CA ALA A 428 -3.77 -0.85 -0.57
C ALA A 428 -5.08 -1.65 -0.62
N SER A 429 -6.15 -1.11 -0.03
CA SER A 429 -7.49 -1.69 0.00
C SER A 429 -8.07 -1.88 -1.41
N TYR A 430 -7.98 -0.86 -2.27
CA TYR A 430 -8.64 -0.89 -3.59
C TYR A 430 -7.70 -1.26 -4.75
N LYS A 431 -6.40 -0.89 -4.69
CA LYS A 431 -5.40 -1.15 -5.75
C LYS A 431 -4.39 -2.26 -5.42
N SER A 432 -4.36 -2.77 -4.19
CA SER A 432 -3.45 -3.80 -3.63
C SER A 432 -2.19 -3.26 -2.95
N LEU A 433 -1.70 -3.99 -1.95
CA LEU A 433 -0.48 -3.66 -1.20
C LEU A 433 0.76 -3.62 -2.10
N THR A 434 0.88 -4.58 -3.02
CA THR A 434 2.01 -4.58 -3.98
C THR A 434 2.01 -3.39 -4.93
N TYR A 435 0.84 -2.79 -5.22
CA TYR A 435 0.75 -1.54 -5.98
C TYR A 435 1.37 -0.38 -5.19
N VAL A 436 1.01 -0.27 -3.90
CA VAL A 436 1.60 0.72 -2.99
C VAL A 436 3.13 0.58 -2.93
N TRP A 437 3.65 -0.65 -2.75
CA TRP A 437 5.09 -0.91 -2.79
C TRP A 437 5.75 -0.52 -4.11
N THR A 438 5.06 -0.75 -5.24
CA THR A 438 5.57 -0.35 -6.55
C THR A 438 5.67 1.17 -6.65
N LYS A 439 4.66 1.90 -6.21
CA LYS A 439 4.66 3.37 -6.21
C LYS A 439 5.79 3.92 -5.34
N GLN A 440 5.98 3.40 -4.13
CA GLN A 440 7.09 3.80 -3.25
C GLN A 440 8.47 3.59 -3.88
N LEU A 441 8.68 2.45 -4.55
CA LEU A 441 9.97 2.16 -5.18
C LEU A 441 10.24 3.02 -6.42
N THR A 442 9.20 3.57 -7.06
CA THR A 442 9.31 4.16 -8.41
C THR A 442 9.16 5.67 -8.39
N LYS A 443 8.37 6.24 -7.48
CA LYS A 443 8.11 7.68 -7.45
C LYS A 443 9.28 8.48 -6.85
N SER A 444 9.39 9.72 -7.31
CA SER A 444 10.25 10.71 -6.69
C SER A 444 9.61 11.19 -5.39
N VAL A 445 10.39 11.65 -4.41
CA VAL A 445 9.82 12.20 -3.17
C VAL A 445 9.10 13.52 -3.39
N MET A 446 9.39 14.18 -4.51
CA MET A 446 8.77 15.42 -4.95
C MET A 446 8.83 15.48 -6.48
N GLU A 447 7.78 15.98 -7.12
CA GLU A 447 7.78 16.26 -8.57
C GLU A 447 8.57 17.54 -8.84
N THR A 448 9.21 17.65 -10.02
CA THR A 448 9.94 18.88 -10.38
C THR A 448 8.95 20.01 -10.66
N PRO A 449 9.00 21.14 -9.93
CA PRO A 449 8.11 22.26 -10.18
C PRO A 449 8.32 22.85 -11.56
N ASP A 450 7.22 23.25 -12.21
CA ASP A 450 7.28 23.91 -13.51
C ASP A 450 8.06 25.23 -13.41
N GLY A 451 8.96 25.45 -14.36
CA GLY A 451 9.79 26.66 -14.40
C GLY A 451 10.94 26.70 -13.40
N TYR A 452 11.26 25.60 -12.69
CA TYR A 452 12.43 25.54 -11.82
C TYR A 452 13.74 25.86 -12.57
N SER A 453 14.38 26.97 -12.21
CA SER A 453 15.67 27.43 -12.75
C SER A 453 16.44 28.26 -11.72
N GLU A 454 17.73 28.48 -11.96
CA GLU A 454 18.57 29.33 -11.11
C GLU A 454 18.06 30.78 -11.07
N GLU A 455 17.62 31.30 -12.21
CA GLU A 455 17.06 32.64 -12.34
C GLU A 455 15.80 32.80 -11.49
N LYS A 456 14.89 31.82 -11.55
CA LYS A 456 13.65 31.88 -10.77
C LYS A 456 13.93 31.81 -9.26
N ILE A 457 14.88 30.97 -8.81
CA ILE A 457 15.27 30.93 -7.40
C ILE A 457 15.89 32.26 -6.94
N LYS A 458 16.69 32.91 -7.80
CA LYS A 458 17.24 34.24 -7.50
C LYS A 458 16.14 35.30 -7.37
N GLU A 459 15.12 35.27 -8.23
CA GLU A 459 13.95 36.16 -8.12
C GLU A 459 13.22 35.97 -6.79
N LEU A 460 13.03 34.72 -6.35
CA LEU A 460 12.42 34.41 -5.05
C LEU A 460 13.27 34.92 -3.88
N ALA A 461 14.60 34.74 -3.95
CA ALA A 461 15.51 35.27 -2.94
C ALA A 461 15.39 36.80 -2.78
N GLU A 462 15.37 37.53 -3.91
CA GLU A 462 15.19 38.99 -3.89
C GLU A 462 13.80 39.41 -3.40
N LYS A 463 12.74 38.71 -3.83
CA LYS A 463 11.35 38.95 -3.38
C LYS A 463 11.25 38.86 -1.86
N TYR A 464 11.64 37.73 -1.27
CA TYR A 464 11.44 37.50 0.16
C TYR A 464 12.45 38.20 1.05
N ARG A 465 13.61 38.63 0.53
CA ARG A 465 14.47 39.58 1.25
C ARG A 465 13.78 40.93 1.45
N ASN A 466 13.14 41.45 0.41
CA ASN A 466 12.39 42.69 0.52
C ASN A 466 11.21 42.53 1.48
N GLU A 467 10.51 41.40 1.41
CA GLU A 467 9.38 41.12 2.30
C GLU A 467 9.82 41.00 3.76
N ALA A 468 10.91 40.28 4.05
CA ALA A 468 11.49 40.23 5.38
C ALA A 468 11.85 41.63 5.91
N SER A 469 12.38 42.51 5.05
CA SER A 469 12.68 43.89 5.45
C SER A 469 11.42 44.69 5.82
N ILE A 470 10.31 44.46 5.12
CA ILE A 470 9.00 45.09 5.40
C ILE A 470 8.45 44.59 6.74
N ILE A 471 8.42 43.27 6.93
CA ILE A 471 7.94 42.65 8.18
C ILE A 471 8.80 43.08 9.37
N ASN A 472 10.13 43.08 9.21
CA ASN A 472 11.06 43.46 10.28
C ASN A 472 11.06 44.96 10.61
N ALA A 473 10.40 45.80 9.80
CA ALA A 473 10.20 47.21 10.12
C ALA A 473 9.14 47.41 11.22
N SER A 474 8.22 46.46 11.40
CA SER A 474 7.20 46.49 12.45
C SER A 474 7.51 45.56 13.64
N ARG A 475 8.35 44.52 13.46
CA ARG A 475 8.71 43.57 14.52
C ARG A 475 9.96 43.98 15.30
N ALA A 476 9.86 44.06 16.62
CA ALA A 476 10.94 44.58 17.46
C ALA A 476 11.85 43.53 18.09
N ASN A 477 11.34 42.31 18.32
CA ASN A 477 12.04 41.29 19.10
C ASN A 477 12.90 40.38 18.21
N LYS A 478 13.77 39.60 18.86
CA LYS A 478 14.51 38.49 18.29
C LYS A 478 14.04 37.21 18.95
N ILE A 479 13.98 36.11 18.21
CA ILE A 479 13.50 34.84 18.78
C ILE A 479 14.52 34.28 19.76
N GLU A 480 15.81 34.47 19.49
CA GLU A 480 16.93 34.04 20.33
C GLU A 480 17.02 34.77 21.68
N ASP A 481 16.30 35.88 21.88
CA ASP A 481 16.25 36.61 23.15
C ASP A 481 15.29 35.96 24.18
N GLN A 482 14.63 34.86 23.82
CA GLN A 482 13.65 34.17 24.67
C GLN A 482 13.77 32.65 24.56
N THR A 483 13.23 31.93 25.54
CA THR A 483 13.14 30.48 25.47
C THR A 483 11.86 30.05 24.76
N VAL A 484 11.99 29.12 23.82
CA VAL A 484 10.88 28.59 23.03
C VAL A 484 10.80 27.10 23.23
N ILE A 485 9.62 26.59 23.57
CA ILE A 485 9.37 25.19 23.88
C ILE A 485 8.27 24.67 22.96
N PHE A 486 8.63 23.82 22.02
CA PHE A 486 7.68 23.12 21.16
C PHE A 486 7.32 21.79 21.81
N ILE A 487 6.04 21.62 22.13
CA ILE A 487 5.49 20.41 22.74
C ILE A 487 4.52 19.77 21.75
N LEU A 488 4.99 18.66 21.18
CA LEU A 488 4.13 17.69 20.52
C LEU A 488 3.48 16.82 21.61
N SER A 489 2.19 17.01 21.81
CA SER A 489 1.35 16.19 22.69
C SER A 489 0.78 15.02 21.91
N GLU A 490 1.36 13.84 22.12
CA GLU A 490 1.09 12.62 21.37
C GLU A 490 -0.41 12.30 21.36
N SER A 491 -0.96 12.11 20.15
CA SER A 491 -2.35 11.77 19.91
C SER A 491 -3.36 12.76 20.53
N PHE A 492 -2.97 13.98 20.93
CA PHE A 492 -3.86 14.91 21.65
C PHE A 492 -4.90 15.55 20.73
N SER A 493 -6.17 15.26 21.00
CA SER A 493 -7.32 15.93 20.38
C SER A 493 -8.54 15.81 21.28
N ASP A 494 -9.31 16.90 21.43
CA ASP A 494 -10.53 16.93 22.23
C ASP A 494 -11.59 15.95 21.67
N PRO A 495 -11.96 14.88 22.41
CA PRO A 495 -12.97 13.93 21.96
C PRO A 495 -14.35 14.56 21.77
N SER A 496 -14.63 15.70 22.42
CA SER A 496 -15.93 16.36 22.34
C SER A 496 -16.26 16.90 20.93
N ARG A 497 -15.25 17.05 20.06
CA ARG A 497 -15.43 17.43 18.65
C ARG A 497 -15.76 16.27 17.72
N VAL A 498 -15.60 15.03 18.18
CA VAL A 498 -15.87 13.85 17.36
C VAL A 498 -17.40 13.62 17.29
N PRO A 499 -18.00 13.54 16.08
CA PRO A 499 -19.44 13.34 15.95
C PRO A 499 -19.93 12.10 16.71
N GLY A 500 -21.02 12.22 17.47
CA GLY A 500 -21.61 11.10 18.21
C GLY A 500 -20.86 10.69 19.48
N VAL A 501 -19.74 11.34 19.82
CA VAL A 501 -19.04 11.14 21.10
C VAL A 501 -19.67 11.97 22.21
N THR A 502 -19.87 11.35 23.36
CA THR A 502 -20.34 11.98 24.60
C THR A 502 -19.39 11.64 25.74
N LEU A 503 -18.98 12.65 26.50
CA LEU A 503 -18.13 12.53 27.70
C LEU A 503 -18.98 12.79 28.96
N SER A 504 -18.63 12.18 30.09
CA SER A 504 -19.29 12.47 31.37
C SER A 504 -19.04 13.90 31.86
N GLU A 505 -17.89 14.49 31.49
CA GLU A 505 -17.50 15.87 31.78
C GLU A 505 -16.49 16.39 30.76
N ASN A 506 -16.11 17.67 30.85
CA ASN A 506 -14.98 18.18 30.08
C ASN A 506 -13.69 17.56 30.62
N VAL A 507 -12.99 16.77 29.81
CA VAL A 507 -11.79 16.04 30.22
C VAL A 507 -10.50 16.87 30.07
N ILE A 508 -10.56 18.02 29.39
CA ILE A 508 -9.42 18.95 29.22
C ILE A 508 -9.76 20.39 29.69
N PRO A 509 -10.27 20.59 30.92
CA PRO A 509 -10.77 21.88 31.37
C PRO A 509 -9.70 22.97 31.44
N ASN A 510 -8.45 22.64 31.83
CA ASN A 510 -7.38 23.63 31.94
C ASN A 510 -6.92 24.08 30.54
N ILE A 511 -6.73 23.16 29.61
CA ILE A 511 -6.38 23.46 28.21
C ILE A 511 -7.52 24.24 27.54
N THR A 512 -8.79 23.91 27.82
CA THR A 512 -9.93 24.70 27.35
C THR A 512 -9.80 26.17 27.79
N GLN A 513 -9.51 26.41 29.08
CA GLN A 513 -9.29 27.76 29.60
C GLN A 513 -8.09 28.45 28.95
N ILE A 514 -6.96 27.75 28.78
CA ILE A 514 -5.77 28.31 28.13
C ILE A 514 -6.10 28.75 26.69
N LYS A 515 -6.85 27.94 25.94
CA LYS A 515 -7.28 28.29 24.58
C LYS A 515 -8.19 29.53 24.55
N ASP A 516 -9.03 29.70 25.58
CA ASP A 516 -9.89 30.88 25.72
C ASP A 516 -9.09 32.16 26.06
N GLU A 517 -7.94 32.04 26.71
CA GLU A 517 -7.12 33.20 27.14
C GLU A 517 -5.99 33.56 26.15
N TYR A 518 -5.41 32.57 25.47
CA TYR A 518 -4.24 32.72 24.60
C TYR A 518 -4.52 32.41 23.13
N THR A 519 -3.58 32.72 22.24
CA THR A 519 -3.65 32.36 20.82
C THR A 519 -3.80 30.84 20.69
N SER A 520 -4.86 30.40 20.04
CA SER A 520 -5.19 28.98 19.92
C SER A 520 -6.14 28.72 18.76
N GLY A 521 -6.27 27.45 18.40
CA GLY A 521 -7.14 27.00 17.32
C GLY A 521 -7.05 25.50 17.12
N LEU A 522 -7.28 25.08 15.89
CA LEU A 522 -7.10 23.70 15.42
C LEU A 522 -5.86 23.60 14.54
N MET A 523 -5.17 22.46 14.62
CA MET A 523 -4.09 22.12 13.71
C MET A 523 -4.59 21.03 12.75
N ILE A 524 -4.41 21.24 11.45
CA ILE A 524 -4.65 20.22 10.42
C ILE A 524 -3.43 19.29 10.38
N SER A 525 -3.68 18.01 10.68
CA SER A 525 -2.71 16.93 10.61
C SER A 525 -2.75 16.26 9.24
N ASP A 526 -1.59 15.90 8.69
CA ASP A 526 -1.52 15.15 7.43
C ASP A 526 -1.90 13.67 7.59
N PHE A 527 -2.00 13.18 8.82
CA PHE A 527 -2.16 11.76 9.15
C PHE A 527 -3.19 11.53 10.26
N TYR A 528 -3.63 10.27 10.36
CA TYR A 528 -4.57 9.80 11.38
C TYR A 528 -3.99 8.56 12.08
N GLY A 529 -4.00 8.54 13.41
CA GLY A 529 -3.47 7.42 14.21
C GLY A 529 -1.95 7.18 14.07
N GLY A 530 -1.20 8.15 13.55
CA GLY A 530 0.23 8.09 13.39
C GLY A 530 0.79 9.29 12.65
N GLY A 531 2.10 9.27 12.36
CA GLY A 531 2.75 10.29 11.54
C GLY A 531 3.50 11.36 12.34
N THR A 532 3.60 11.21 13.66
CA THR A 532 4.27 12.10 14.63
C THR A 532 5.51 12.81 14.08
N ALA A 533 6.46 12.06 13.52
CA ALA A 533 7.72 12.60 13.00
C ALA A 533 7.55 13.57 11.82
N ASN A 534 6.47 13.47 11.04
CA ASN A 534 6.18 14.41 9.96
C ASN A 534 5.69 15.73 10.54
N MET A 535 4.69 15.73 11.42
CA MET A 535 4.18 16.96 12.07
C MET A 535 5.28 17.63 12.91
N GLU A 536 6.10 16.85 13.61
CA GLU A 536 7.27 17.32 14.36
C GLU A 536 8.23 18.12 13.47
N ILE A 537 8.65 17.56 12.33
CA ILE A 537 9.58 18.24 11.44
C ILE A 537 8.95 19.40 10.67
N GLN A 538 7.67 19.31 10.30
CA GLN A 538 6.97 20.47 9.75
C GLN A 538 6.94 21.62 10.76
N ALA A 539 6.64 21.34 12.02
CA ALA A 539 6.64 22.34 13.09
C ALA A 539 8.02 22.95 13.35
N LEU A 540 9.12 22.22 13.16
CA LEU A 540 10.47 22.79 13.29
C LEU A 540 10.92 23.56 12.05
N THR A 541 10.59 23.07 10.86
CA THR A 541 11.22 23.51 9.60
C THR A 541 10.35 24.43 8.75
N GLY A 542 9.03 24.40 8.94
CA GLY A 542 8.05 25.06 8.08
C GLY A 542 7.96 24.48 6.66
N LEU A 543 8.62 23.35 6.39
CA LEU A 543 8.41 22.61 5.16
C LEU A 543 6.99 22.04 5.17
N SER A 544 6.33 21.99 4.02
CA SER A 544 4.97 21.42 3.93
C SER A 544 5.02 19.97 3.42
N TYR A 545 4.31 19.07 4.08
CA TYR A 545 4.14 17.68 3.63
C TYR A 545 3.31 17.60 2.35
N SER A 546 2.34 18.51 2.18
CA SER A 546 1.47 18.58 1.00
C SER A 546 2.22 18.76 -0.33
N ASN A 547 3.42 19.34 -0.29
CA ASN A 547 4.32 19.50 -1.43
C ASN A 547 5.00 18.20 -1.88
N LEU A 548 4.98 17.15 -1.04
CA LEU A 548 5.66 15.89 -1.28
C LEU A 548 4.80 14.92 -2.10
N SER A 549 5.46 13.92 -2.68
CA SER A 549 4.73 12.85 -3.35
C SER A 549 3.90 12.04 -2.34
N PRO A 550 2.67 11.64 -2.67
CA PRO A 550 1.87 10.74 -1.84
C PRO A 550 2.50 9.36 -1.58
N SER A 551 3.65 9.05 -2.20
CA SER A 551 4.42 7.85 -1.92
C SER A 551 5.42 8.00 -0.76
N VAL A 552 5.67 9.22 -0.28
CA VAL A 552 6.45 9.45 0.94
C VAL A 552 5.61 9.00 2.14
N SER A 553 6.25 8.40 3.15
CA SER A 553 5.63 8.05 4.42
C SER A 553 6.27 8.82 5.57
N VAL A 554 7.61 8.92 5.60
CA VAL A 554 8.33 9.59 6.70
C VAL A 554 9.42 10.52 6.16
N MET A 555 9.26 11.83 6.41
CA MET A 555 10.18 12.87 5.97
C MET A 555 11.61 12.64 6.46
N ASN A 556 11.78 12.23 7.73
CA ASN A 556 13.08 12.01 8.35
C ASN A 556 13.96 10.98 7.63
N THR A 557 13.34 9.96 7.03
CA THR A 557 14.06 8.88 6.36
C THR A 557 14.12 9.02 4.85
N GLU A 558 13.19 9.77 4.26
CA GLU A 558 12.99 9.80 2.80
C GLU A 558 13.32 11.15 2.17
N VAL A 559 13.13 12.24 2.91
CA VAL A 559 13.25 13.64 2.44
C VAL A 559 14.47 14.31 3.02
N LEU A 560 14.56 14.44 4.35
CA LEU A 560 15.66 15.14 5.03
C LEU A 560 17.06 14.63 4.62
N PRO A 561 17.32 13.32 4.48
CA PRO A 561 18.65 12.83 4.08
C PRO A 561 19.07 13.22 2.65
N LYS A 562 18.14 13.74 1.84
CA LYS A 562 18.40 14.25 0.50
C LYS A 562 18.56 15.77 0.48
N MET A 563 18.20 16.46 1.56
CA MET A 563 18.28 17.91 1.62
C MET A 563 19.72 18.39 1.71
N SER A 564 20.05 19.44 0.95
CA SER A 564 21.36 20.10 1.04
C SER A 564 21.51 20.97 2.28
N TYR A 565 20.37 21.46 2.80
CA TYR A 565 20.25 22.28 4.00
C TYR A 565 18.84 22.09 4.53
N ILE A 566 18.68 21.92 5.85
CA ILE A 566 17.38 21.75 6.51
C ILE A 566 17.13 23.02 7.33
N PRO A 567 16.24 23.93 6.89
CA PRO A 567 15.92 25.12 7.67
C PRO A 567 15.19 24.71 8.94
N SER A 568 15.51 25.30 10.08
CA SER A 568 14.79 25.09 11.33
C SER A 568 14.65 26.38 12.13
N ILE A 569 13.54 26.55 12.86
CA ILE A 569 13.38 27.71 13.76
C ILE A 569 14.39 27.67 14.90
N SER A 570 14.90 26.47 15.22
CA SER A 570 15.99 26.30 16.17
C SER A 570 17.31 26.90 15.70
N ASP A 571 17.50 27.19 14.41
CA ASP A 571 18.78 27.70 13.86
C ASP A 571 19.18 29.07 14.44
N SER A 572 18.25 29.79 15.06
CA SER A 572 18.54 31.04 15.77
C SER A 572 19.27 30.86 17.11
N TYR A 573 19.36 29.62 17.61
CA TYR A 573 20.00 29.27 18.88
C TYR A 573 21.34 28.57 18.64
N THR A 574 22.28 28.65 19.59
CA THR A 574 23.53 27.88 19.49
C THR A 574 23.28 26.40 19.82
N ASP A 575 24.18 25.52 19.40
CA ASP A 575 23.96 24.07 19.51
C ASP A 575 23.79 23.59 20.97
N ASP A 576 24.48 24.23 21.92
CA ASP A 576 24.38 23.98 23.37
C ASP A 576 23.10 24.54 24.01
N GLU A 577 22.38 25.41 23.31
CA GLU A 577 21.09 25.99 23.73
C GLU A 577 19.89 25.16 23.23
N LYS A 578 20.12 24.17 22.36
CA LYS A 578 19.09 23.34 21.74
C LYS A 578 18.97 21.99 22.45
N ILE A 579 17.77 21.68 22.94
CA ILE A 579 17.50 20.45 23.71
C ILE A 579 16.31 19.72 23.13
N ALA A 580 16.50 18.45 22.78
CA ALA A 580 15.42 17.55 22.39
C ALA A 580 15.04 16.65 23.58
N VAL A 581 13.75 16.39 23.75
CA VAL A 581 13.23 15.52 24.81
C VAL A 581 12.23 14.55 24.21
N HIS A 582 12.53 13.26 24.29
CA HIS A 582 11.60 12.21 23.93
C HIS A 582 11.88 10.99 24.80
N LEU A 583 11.04 10.77 25.82
CA LEU A 583 11.23 9.69 26.81
C LEU A 583 10.83 8.31 26.27
N HIS A 584 11.39 7.97 25.12
CA HIS A 584 11.39 6.65 24.51
C HIS A 584 12.72 6.41 23.77
N ASN A 585 12.78 5.54 22.76
CA ASN A 585 14.00 5.33 22.00
C ASN A 585 14.23 6.48 21.00
N GLY A 586 15.31 7.24 21.20
CA GLY A 586 15.68 8.37 20.34
C GLY A 586 16.10 7.98 18.92
N ALA A 587 16.34 6.70 18.63
CA ALA A 587 16.56 6.24 17.26
C ALA A 587 15.25 6.14 16.44
N ASN A 588 14.09 6.10 17.11
CA ASN A 588 12.79 5.99 16.43
C ASN A 588 12.64 7.14 15.42
N TYR A 589 12.17 6.82 14.21
CA TYR A 589 12.03 7.78 13.11
C TYR A 589 13.34 8.51 12.75
N SER A 590 14.50 7.92 13.07
CA SER A 590 15.82 8.54 12.86
C SER A 590 16.01 9.87 13.61
N ARG A 591 15.27 10.12 14.70
CA ARG A 591 15.37 11.37 15.48
C ARG A 591 16.78 11.69 15.93
N ASN A 592 17.54 10.71 16.41
CA ASN A 592 18.93 10.91 16.85
C ASN A 592 19.87 11.36 15.74
N ILE A 593 19.57 11.05 14.48
CA ILE A 593 20.30 11.56 13.32
C ILE A 593 19.79 12.95 12.98
N VAL A 594 18.47 13.15 12.91
CA VAL A 594 17.85 14.43 12.53
C VAL A 594 18.19 15.53 13.52
N TYR A 595 18.01 15.33 14.82
CA TYR A 595 18.36 16.32 15.83
C TYR A 595 19.84 16.68 15.83
N LYS A 596 20.71 15.69 15.59
CA LYS A 596 22.14 15.93 15.43
C LYS A 596 22.44 16.78 14.19
N ASP A 597 21.77 16.51 13.07
CA ASP A 597 21.92 17.29 11.83
C ASP A 597 21.37 18.73 11.99
N LEU A 598 20.38 18.94 12.87
CA LEU A 598 19.86 20.26 13.28
C LEU A 598 20.68 20.95 14.38
N GLY A 599 21.78 20.34 14.83
CA GLY A 599 22.69 20.91 15.83
C GLY A 599 22.19 20.85 17.27
N PHE A 600 21.30 19.94 17.63
CA PHE A 600 20.92 19.73 19.04
C PHE A 600 22.05 18.97 19.75
N ASP A 601 22.74 19.62 20.68
CA ASP A 601 23.83 18.99 21.44
C ASP A 601 23.29 18.03 22.52
N THR A 602 22.08 18.28 23.03
CA THR A 602 21.42 17.43 24.04
C THR A 602 20.16 16.78 23.48
N PHE A 603 20.07 15.44 23.59
CA PHE A 603 18.84 14.70 23.29
C PHE A 603 18.51 13.67 24.38
N ILE A 604 17.61 14.06 25.28
CA ILE A 604 17.17 13.27 26.42
C ILE A 604 16.19 12.18 25.97
N ALA A 605 16.64 10.93 26.00
CA ALA A 605 15.84 9.77 25.62
C ALA A 605 16.18 8.53 26.45
N LEU A 606 15.30 7.53 26.48
CA LEU A 606 15.55 6.28 27.22
C LEU A 606 16.69 5.47 26.59
N ASP A 607 16.65 5.33 25.27
CA ASP A 607 17.61 4.57 24.47
C ASP A 607 18.02 5.39 23.23
N GLY A 608 19.09 4.99 22.54
CA GLY A 608 19.48 5.57 21.25
C GLY A 608 20.24 6.91 21.31
N THR A 609 20.39 7.49 22.50
CA THR A 609 21.13 8.73 22.80
C THR A 609 21.99 8.58 24.06
N ASP A 610 22.91 9.52 24.29
CA ASP A 610 23.77 9.54 25.48
C ASP A 610 23.07 10.18 26.70
N ASP A 611 22.19 11.16 26.48
CA ASP A 611 21.47 11.84 27.56
C ASP A 611 20.26 11.06 28.06
N LYS A 612 20.09 11.00 29.40
CA LYS A 612 19.08 10.17 30.06
C LYS A 612 18.20 10.99 31.00
N PRO A 613 16.90 10.67 31.12
CA PRO A 613 16.04 11.35 32.08
C PRO A 613 16.48 11.05 33.52
N THR A 614 16.37 12.05 34.38
CA THR A 614 16.68 11.95 35.81
C THR A 614 15.48 11.46 36.63
N GLN A 615 14.27 11.66 36.12
CA GLN A 615 13.02 11.15 36.67
C GLN A 615 12.18 10.52 35.55
N LEU A 616 11.55 9.38 35.85
CA LEU A 616 10.74 8.65 34.89
C LEU A 616 9.66 7.86 35.61
N GLU A 617 8.42 8.18 35.29
CA GLU A 617 7.25 7.38 35.62
C GLU A 617 6.55 6.97 34.33
N TYR A 618 5.98 5.76 34.32
CA TYR A 618 5.22 5.24 33.19
C TYR A 618 3.72 5.31 33.46
N LEU A 619 2.95 5.52 32.41
CA LEU A 619 1.51 5.36 32.38
C LEU A 619 1.12 4.87 30.98
N SER A 620 0.23 3.89 30.93
CA SER A 620 -0.15 3.26 29.67
C SER A 620 1.07 2.73 28.89
N ALA A 621 1.20 3.10 27.62
CA ALA A 621 2.26 2.64 26.73
C ALA A 621 3.61 3.34 26.91
N GLY A 622 3.67 4.46 27.65
CA GLY A 622 4.79 5.39 27.59
C GLY A 622 5.14 6.09 28.90
N ALA A 623 6.11 7.00 28.82
CA ALA A 623 6.44 7.89 29.92
C ALA A 623 5.27 8.85 30.19
N ARG A 624 4.98 9.13 31.46
CA ARG A 624 4.00 10.14 31.87
C ARG A 624 4.40 11.51 31.35
N ASP A 625 3.42 12.33 30.97
CA ASP A 625 3.68 13.68 30.48
C ASP A 625 4.38 14.54 31.55
N SER A 626 4.03 14.35 32.83
CA SER A 626 4.72 14.99 33.95
C SER A 626 6.23 14.67 34.02
N SER A 627 6.65 13.46 33.64
CA SER A 627 8.08 13.11 33.56
C SER A 627 8.76 13.81 32.39
N THR A 628 8.04 13.95 31.26
CA THR A 628 8.52 14.67 30.08
C THR A 628 8.68 16.17 30.38
N TYR A 629 7.68 16.78 31.03
CA TYR A 629 7.72 18.18 31.46
C TYR A 629 8.81 18.43 32.50
N TYR A 630 9.02 17.51 33.45
CA TYR A 630 10.13 17.60 34.39
C TYR A 630 11.50 17.55 33.69
N ALA A 631 11.65 16.74 32.63
CA ALA A 631 12.88 16.72 31.84
C ALA A 631 13.17 18.08 31.17
N VAL A 632 12.12 18.84 30.82
CA VAL A 632 12.25 20.21 30.32
C VAL A 632 12.66 21.16 31.45
N THR A 633 11.91 21.21 32.56
CA THR A 633 12.18 22.18 33.63
C THR A 633 13.50 21.93 34.35
N SER A 634 13.92 20.68 34.51
CA SER A 634 15.23 20.33 35.10
C SER A 634 16.44 20.65 34.21
N ASN A 635 16.24 20.92 32.92
CA ASN A 635 17.28 21.35 31.98
C ASN A 635 17.12 22.82 31.54
N LEU A 636 16.15 23.53 32.13
CA LEU A 636 15.89 24.93 31.85
C LEU A 636 16.93 25.83 32.57
N SER A 637 17.54 26.72 31.81
CA SER A 637 18.54 27.69 32.26
C SER A 637 17.91 29.06 32.50
N SER A 638 18.19 29.65 33.67
CA SER A 638 17.87 31.06 33.94
C SER A 638 18.75 32.03 33.17
N ASP A 639 19.94 31.60 32.74
CA ASP A 639 21.00 32.49 32.28
C ASP A 639 21.09 32.58 30.74
N THR A 640 20.61 31.56 30.02
CA THR A 640 20.74 31.43 28.56
C THR A 640 19.42 31.06 27.91
N SER A 641 19.01 31.76 26.85
CA SER A 641 17.85 31.39 26.03
C SER A 641 18.02 30.02 25.40
N GLN A 642 16.97 29.21 25.36
CA GLN A 642 17.04 27.83 24.89
C GLN A 642 15.90 27.53 23.92
N PHE A 643 16.10 26.53 23.08
CA PHE A 643 15.07 25.96 22.25
C PHE A 643 14.83 24.50 22.64
N PHE A 644 13.58 24.17 22.98
CA PHE A 644 13.18 22.80 23.31
C PHE A 644 12.29 22.21 22.23
N SER A 645 12.62 21.00 21.76
CA SER A 645 11.73 20.16 20.96
C SER A 645 11.33 18.95 21.80
N VAL A 646 10.05 18.88 22.18
CA VAL A 646 9.53 17.95 23.20
C VAL A 646 8.45 17.07 22.59
N ILE A 647 8.63 15.75 22.72
CA ILE A 647 7.71 14.74 22.17
C ILE A 647 7.30 13.79 23.29
N THR A 648 6.05 13.92 23.70
CA THR A 648 5.41 13.11 24.74
C THR A 648 5.09 11.69 24.24
N MET A 649 4.70 10.78 25.14
CA MET A 649 4.36 9.38 24.80
C MET A 649 3.19 8.81 25.60
N GLN A 650 2.66 9.54 26.60
CA GLN A 650 1.66 9.01 27.54
C GLN A 650 0.39 8.51 26.85
N ASN A 651 -0.08 9.29 25.88
CA ASN A 651 -1.36 9.05 25.20
C ASN A 651 -1.19 8.22 23.91
N HIS A 652 -0.01 7.61 23.71
CA HIS A 652 0.24 6.68 22.63
C HIS A 652 -0.52 5.36 22.86
N ILE A 653 -0.98 4.70 21.79
CA ILE A 653 -1.63 3.38 21.83
C ILE A 653 -0.68 2.28 22.38
N PRO A 654 -1.16 1.26 23.13
CA PRO A 654 -2.52 1.09 23.68
C PRO A 654 -2.86 2.13 24.76
N TRP A 655 -4.15 2.47 24.88
CA TRP A 655 -4.67 3.35 25.92
C TRP A 655 -5.20 2.54 27.10
N GLU A 656 -4.52 2.63 28.24
CA GLU A 656 -4.85 1.90 29.46
C GLU A 656 -4.86 2.87 30.65
N ALA A 657 -6.05 3.22 31.12
CA ALA A 657 -6.23 4.05 32.31
C ALA A 657 -7.51 3.67 33.08
N GLU A 658 -7.33 3.28 34.34
CA GLU A 658 -8.44 3.00 35.27
C GLU A 658 -8.94 4.29 35.96
N GLU A 659 -8.06 5.26 36.15
CA GLU A 659 -8.33 6.52 36.86
C GLU A 659 -8.13 7.73 35.94
N PRO A 660 -8.91 8.83 36.10
CA PRO A 660 -10.00 8.98 37.07
C PRO A 660 -11.25 8.16 36.70
N ALA A 661 -11.75 7.33 37.63
CA ALA A 661 -12.80 6.36 37.34
C ALA A 661 -14.16 7.01 36.96
N GLU A 662 -14.41 8.23 37.41
CA GLU A 662 -15.59 9.05 37.11
C GLU A 662 -15.66 9.53 35.65
N ILE A 663 -14.52 9.59 34.96
CA ILE A 663 -14.46 9.93 33.55
C ILE A 663 -14.88 8.70 32.75
N THR A 664 -15.96 8.86 31.99
CA THR A 664 -16.49 7.86 31.07
C THR A 664 -16.79 8.51 29.74
N ALA A 665 -16.62 7.76 28.66
CA ALA A 665 -16.88 8.23 27.32
C ALA A 665 -17.67 7.18 26.53
N TYR A 666 -18.52 7.66 25.63
CA TYR A 666 -19.35 6.81 24.78
C TYR A 666 -19.45 7.42 23.39
N GLY A 667 -19.20 6.61 22.35
CA GLY A 667 -19.42 6.98 20.95
C GLY A 667 -20.57 6.20 20.34
N GLU A 668 -21.50 6.91 19.69
CA GLU A 668 -22.58 6.29 18.93
C GLU A 668 -22.01 5.43 17.78
N GLY A 669 -22.42 4.16 17.70
CA GLY A 669 -21.97 3.23 16.66
C GLY A 669 -20.62 2.57 16.91
N LEU A 670 -19.90 2.93 17.99
CA LEU A 670 -18.71 2.22 18.44
C LEU A 670 -19.08 0.90 19.13
N SER A 671 -18.22 -0.10 18.96
CA SER A 671 -18.24 -1.37 19.70
C SER A 671 -17.88 -1.18 21.17
N ASP A 672 -18.09 -2.21 21.99
CA ASP A 672 -17.74 -2.17 23.42
C ASP A 672 -16.23 -1.95 23.63
N GLU A 673 -15.39 -2.59 22.81
CA GLU A 673 -13.92 -2.45 22.87
C GLU A 673 -13.43 -1.05 22.45
N GLU A 674 -14.05 -0.46 21.42
CA GLU A 674 -13.77 0.91 20.99
C GLU A 674 -14.22 1.92 22.06
N ASN A 675 -15.36 1.70 22.74
CA ASN A 675 -15.82 2.55 23.84
C ASN A 675 -14.94 2.44 25.09
N GLU A 676 -14.42 1.24 25.41
CA GLU A 676 -13.43 1.05 26.48
C GLU A 676 -12.13 1.80 26.18
N SER A 677 -11.66 1.74 24.93
CA SER A 677 -10.48 2.48 24.46
C SER A 677 -10.71 3.99 24.53
N LEU A 678 -11.87 4.47 24.07
CA LEU A 678 -12.27 5.88 24.14
C LEU A 678 -12.34 6.39 25.59
N THR A 679 -12.90 5.60 26.51
CA THR A 679 -12.94 5.95 27.94
C THR A 679 -11.54 6.04 28.54
N SER A 680 -10.67 5.08 28.24
CA SER A 680 -9.28 5.09 28.71
C SER A 680 -8.50 6.28 28.15
N TYR A 681 -8.67 6.58 26.86
CA TYR A 681 -8.08 7.76 26.23
C TYR A 681 -8.56 9.07 26.88
N ALA A 682 -9.86 9.21 27.15
CA ALA A 682 -10.42 10.39 27.81
C ALA A 682 -9.84 10.63 29.22
N ARG A 683 -9.57 9.54 29.98
CA ARG A 683 -8.89 9.61 31.28
C ARG A 683 -7.43 10.05 31.15
N LEU A 684 -6.72 9.53 30.17
CA LEU A 684 -5.34 9.92 29.88
C LEU A 684 -5.23 11.40 29.51
N LEU A 685 -6.17 11.91 28.71
CA LEU A 685 -6.24 13.35 28.39
C LEU A 685 -6.44 14.21 29.63
N ASN A 686 -7.24 13.77 30.61
CA ASN A 686 -7.40 14.51 31.87
C ASN A 686 -6.13 14.58 32.71
N ILE A 687 -5.32 13.52 32.67
CA ILE A 687 -4.00 13.50 33.30
C ILE A 687 -3.04 14.43 32.56
N THR A 688 -3.05 14.43 31.22
CA THR A 688 -2.27 15.39 30.40
C THR A 688 -2.67 16.83 30.71
N ASP A 689 -3.98 17.13 30.73
CA ASP A 689 -4.53 18.46 31.03
C ASP A 689 -4.01 19.03 32.36
N SER A 690 -4.06 18.21 33.41
CA SER A 690 -3.55 18.59 34.73
C SER A 690 -2.02 18.79 34.71
N ALA A 691 -1.27 17.89 34.07
CA ALA A 691 0.18 18.00 33.96
C ALA A 691 0.62 19.23 33.15
N THR A 692 -0.11 19.58 32.09
CA THR A 692 0.14 20.78 31.28
C THR A 692 -0.10 22.04 32.10
N ALA A 693 -1.19 22.09 32.88
CA ALA A 693 -1.48 23.22 33.77
C ALA A 693 -0.39 23.43 34.82
N ASP A 694 0.05 22.35 35.48
CA ASP A 694 1.15 22.39 36.46
C ASP A 694 2.46 22.88 35.82
N PHE A 695 2.78 22.38 34.62
CA PHE A 695 3.98 22.78 33.88
C PHE A 695 3.97 24.26 33.51
N LEU A 696 2.88 24.78 32.94
CA LEU A 696 2.79 26.20 32.61
C LEU A 696 2.82 27.09 33.87
N ASN A 697 2.20 26.64 34.96
CA ASN A 697 2.27 27.33 36.25
C ASN A 697 3.70 27.39 36.79
N GLU A 698 4.49 26.32 36.66
CA GLU A 698 5.92 26.32 37.01
C GLU A 698 6.71 27.31 36.13
N LEU A 699 6.50 27.29 34.81
CA LEU A 699 7.15 28.22 33.86
C LEU A 699 6.80 29.70 34.13
N SER A 700 5.60 29.97 34.66
CA SER A 700 5.18 31.33 35.00
C SER A 700 6.03 31.97 36.10
N GLY A 701 6.72 31.16 36.91
CA GLY A 701 7.61 31.62 37.98
C GLY A 701 9.02 32.04 37.53
N TYR A 702 9.39 31.84 36.26
CA TYR A 702 10.73 32.17 35.75
C TYR A 702 10.81 33.64 35.32
N ASP A 703 11.86 34.34 35.79
CA ASP A 703 12.15 35.74 35.44
C ASP A 703 12.86 35.86 34.07
N LYS A 704 12.23 35.30 33.04
CA LYS A 704 12.72 35.26 31.65
C LYS A 704 11.54 35.02 30.72
N LYS A 705 11.60 35.55 29.50
CA LYS A 705 10.57 35.31 28.48
C LYS A 705 10.60 33.84 28.03
N ILE A 706 9.48 33.15 28.22
CA ILE A 706 9.24 31.77 27.79
C ILE A 706 7.95 31.73 26.97
N THR A 707 8.02 31.09 25.80
CA THR A 707 6.86 30.83 24.94
C THR A 707 6.77 29.32 24.66
N VAL A 708 5.59 28.76 24.88
CA VAL A 708 5.26 27.35 24.68
C VAL A 708 4.33 27.24 23.48
N VAL A 709 4.71 26.41 22.51
CA VAL A 709 3.83 25.95 21.43
C VAL A 709 3.39 24.55 21.78
N PHE A 710 2.12 24.38 22.11
CA PHE A 710 1.53 23.08 22.37
C PHE A 710 0.64 22.70 21.20
N TYR A 711 0.80 21.50 20.67
CA TYR A 711 -0.06 20.97 19.62
C TYR A 711 -0.20 19.46 19.72
N GLY A 712 -1.38 18.96 19.40
CA GLY A 712 -1.57 17.53 19.13
C GLY A 712 -1.08 17.19 17.72
N ASP A 713 -0.38 16.08 17.55
CA ASP A 713 0.13 15.68 16.23
C ASP A 713 -0.94 15.07 15.32
N HIS A 714 -1.74 14.13 15.84
CA HIS A 714 -2.87 13.54 15.12
C HIS A 714 -3.97 13.09 16.09
N LEU A 715 -5.16 12.76 15.58
CA LEU A 715 -6.16 12.06 16.40
C LEU A 715 -5.68 10.64 16.76
N PRO A 716 -6.14 10.06 17.88
CA PRO A 716 -5.87 8.67 18.20
C PRO A 716 -6.55 7.74 17.18
N GLY A 717 -5.86 6.68 16.77
CA GLY A 717 -6.36 5.69 15.80
C GLY A 717 -7.49 4.77 16.30
N LEU A 718 -8.34 5.26 17.21
CA LEU A 718 -9.40 4.49 17.86
C LEU A 718 -10.76 4.61 17.17
N TYR A 719 -10.98 5.67 16.40
CA TYR A 719 -12.25 5.95 15.76
C TYR A 719 -12.34 5.28 14.37
N PRO A 720 -13.44 4.61 14.02
CA PRO A 720 -13.68 4.14 12.66
C PRO A 720 -13.95 5.32 11.74
N THR A 721 -13.45 5.28 10.50
CA THR A 721 -13.64 6.36 9.50
C THR A 721 -15.10 6.77 9.29
N SER A 722 -16.04 5.82 9.46
CA SER A 722 -17.48 6.06 9.33
C SER A 722 -18.03 7.10 10.30
N ILE A 723 -17.40 7.29 11.48
CA ILE A 723 -17.82 8.30 12.46
C ILE A 723 -17.66 9.73 11.92
N PHE A 724 -16.70 9.95 11.02
CA PHE A 724 -16.40 11.24 10.40
C PHE A 724 -17.17 11.47 9.09
N SER A 725 -18.11 10.59 8.74
CA SER A 725 -18.80 10.68 7.44
C SER A 725 -19.58 11.98 7.20
N SER A 726 -20.02 12.66 8.27
CA SER A 726 -20.67 13.97 8.18
C SER A 726 -19.69 15.13 7.99
N ASP A 727 -18.47 14.99 8.51
CA ASP A 727 -17.41 15.98 8.44
C ASP A 727 -16.03 15.27 8.40
N PRO A 728 -15.54 14.91 7.20
CA PRO A 728 -14.29 14.18 7.06
C PRO A 728 -13.05 14.95 7.53
N LEU A 729 -13.12 16.29 7.62
CA LEU A 729 -12.00 17.11 8.04
C LEU A 729 -11.70 16.90 9.53
N ASN A 730 -12.72 16.71 10.37
CA ASN A 730 -12.57 16.46 11.81
C ASN A 730 -11.66 15.28 12.13
N GLN A 731 -11.49 14.32 11.21
CA GLN A 731 -10.56 13.19 11.38
C GLN A 731 -9.09 13.65 11.52
N TYR A 732 -8.78 14.85 11.04
CA TYR A 732 -7.44 15.41 10.90
C TYR A 732 -7.24 16.69 11.73
N GLU A 733 -8.21 17.08 12.57
CA GLU A 733 -8.15 18.33 13.34
C GLU A 733 -7.77 18.11 14.81
N THR A 734 -6.53 18.41 15.17
CA THR A 734 -6.05 18.40 16.56
C THR A 734 -6.10 19.81 17.17
N ASP A 735 -5.82 19.92 18.46
CA ASP A 735 -5.79 21.18 19.18
C ASP A 735 -4.39 21.78 19.21
N TYR A 736 -4.31 23.11 19.18
CA TYR A 736 -3.08 23.82 19.53
C TYR A 736 -3.34 25.07 20.36
N PHE A 737 -2.30 25.51 21.09
CA PHE A 737 -2.23 26.85 21.68
C PHE A 737 -0.79 27.35 21.73
N ILE A 738 -0.63 28.67 21.77
CA ILE A 738 0.65 29.34 22.03
C ILE A 738 0.51 30.16 23.29
N TRP A 739 1.25 29.77 24.33
CA TRP A 739 1.24 30.40 25.64
C TRP A 739 2.57 31.11 25.88
N SER A 740 2.53 32.27 26.52
CA SER A 740 3.73 33.00 26.96
C SER A 740 3.61 33.36 28.44
N ASN A 741 4.72 33.29 29.18
CA ASN A 741 4.77 33.72 30.59
C ASN A 741 4.82 35.26 30.77
N TYR A 742 4.67 36.00 29.68
CA TYR A 742 4.61 37.46 29.61
C TYR A 742 3.44 37.86 28.70
N GLU A 743 3.06 39.14 28.79
CA GLU A 743 1.94 39.66 28.00
C GLU A 743 2.24 39.61 26.50
N THR A 744 1.34 38.98 25.75
CA THR A 744 1.35 38.91 24.29
C THR A 744 -0.06 39.15 23.76
N GLU A 745 -0.18 39.57 22.50
CA GLU A 745 -1.48 39.74 21.86
C GLU A 745 -2.13 38.37 21.62
N LYS A 746 -3.43 38.25 21.90
CA LYS A 746 -4.20 37.06 21.46
C LYS A 746 -4.53 37.21 19.97
N LEU A 747 -3.80 36.49 19.13
CA LEU A 747 -4.02 36.43 17.70
C LEU A 747 -5.18 35.48 17.35
N SER A 748 -5.83 35.73 16.22
CA SER A 748 -6.96 34.91 15.73
C SER A 748 -6.53 34.07 14.53
N TYR A 749 -6.26 32.79 14.78
CA TYR A 749 -5.94 31.77 13.78
C TYR A 749 -6.74 30.50 14.12
N PRO A 750 -7.98 30.36 13.62
CA PRO A 750 -8.85 29.25 14.01
C PRO A 750 -8.35 27.88 13.50
N SER A 751 -7.56 27.87 12.42
CA SER A 751 -7.00 26.68 11.80
C SER A 751 -5.61 26.99 11.24
N VAL A 752 -4.64 26.10 11.47
CA VAL A 752 -3.28 26.16 10.92
C VAL A 752 -2.81 24.76 10.53
N ASN A 753 -1.81 24.65 9.67
CA ASN A 753 -1.06 23.41 9.46
C ASN A 753 0.10 23.32 10.46
N SER A 754 0.64 22.12 10.65
CA SER A 754 1.84 21.95 11.47
C SER A 754 3.05 22.75 10.94
N SER A 755 3.14 22.97 9.62
CA SER A 755 4.19 23.79 8.98
C SER A 755 4.13 25.27 9.32
N ASP A 756 3.03 25.76 9.90
CA ASP A 756 2.84 27.19 10.10
C ASP A 756 3.33 27.66 11.47
N PHE A 757 3.61 26.74 12.40
CA PHE A 757 4.05 27.08 13.75
C PHE A 757 5.30 27.95 13.81
N PRO A 758 6.35 27.75 12.98
CA PRO A 758 7.48 28.67 12.97
C PRO A 758 7.08 30.12 12.70
N ALA A 759 6.26 30.36 11.67
CA ALA A 759 5.80 31.68 11.30
C ALA A 759 4.85 32.27 12.36
N LEU A 760 3.94 31.45 12.88
CA LEU A 760 2.96 31.86 13.88
C LEU A 760 3.63 32.23 15.21
N VAL A 761 4.64 31.49 15.65
CA VAL A 761 5.42 31.84 16.84
C VAL A 761 6.16 33.15 16.65
N LEU A 762 6.88 33.30 15.52
CA LEU A 762 7.59 34.55 15.22
C LEU A 762 6.64 35.74 15.20
N LYS A 763 5.39 35.54 14.74
CA LYS A 763 4.34 36.57 14.79
C LYS A 763 3.85 36.83 16.22
N GLN A 764 3.51 35.78 16.97
CA GLN A 764 3.03 35.86 18.36
C GLN A 764 4.00 36.62 19.26
N THR A 765 5.30 36.42 19.03
CA THR A 765 6.37 36.97 19.88
C THR A 765 6.90 38.29 19.34
N ASP A 766 6.30 38.84 18.28
CA ASP A 766 6.75 40.04 17.58
C ASP A 766 8.25 39.97 17.19
N SER A 767 8.69 38.76 16.79
CA SER A 767 10.08 38.45 16.46
C SER A 767 10.34 38.62 14.97
N LYS A 768 11.48 39.23 14.66
CA LYS A 768 11.97 39.40 13.29
C LYS A 768 12.12 38.07 12.56
N VAL A 769 11.95 38.12 11.23
CA VAL A 769 11.97 36.98 10.31
C VAL A 769 13.15 37.05 9.36
N SER A 770 13.65 35.88 8.96
CA SER A 770 14.51 35.73 7.78
C SER A 770 13.66 35.79 6.50
N PRO A 771 14.27 35.91 5.30
CA PRO A 771 13.56 35.77 4.03
C PRO A 771 12.71 34.50 3.93
N TYR A 772 13.23 33.35 4.41
CA TYR A 772 12.46 32.11 4.46
C TYR A 772 11.21 32.22 5.34
N TYR A 773 11.34 32.76 6.56
CA TYR A 773 10.19 32.94 7.45
C TYR A 773 9.24 34.07 7.02
N ALA A 774 9.69 35.00 6.18
CA ALA A 774 8.82 35.97 5.53
C ALA A 774 7.85 35.27 4.56
N LEU A 775 8.34 34.37 3.71
CA LEU A 775 7.48 33.53 2.86
C LEU A 775 6.46 32.72 3.68
N LEU A 776 6.93 32.06 4.75
CA LEU A 776 6.03 31.28 5.62
C LEU A 776 5.00 32.17 6.34
N THR A 777 5.37 33.41 6.68
CA THR A 777 4.44 34.39 7.23
C THR A 777 3.38 34.77 6.20
N ASP A 778 3.76 35.03 4.94
CA ASP A 778 2.81 35.34 3.87
C ASP A 778 1.83 34.19 3.64
N ILE A 779 2.31 32.93 3.66
CA ILE A 779 1.45 31.74 3.56
C ILE A 779 0.46 31.70 4.72
N LEU A 780 0.94 31.81 5.96
CA LEU A 780 0.09 31.82 7.16
C LEU A 780 -0.99 32.92 7.09
N GLU A 781 -0.65 34.14 6.64
CA GLU A 781 -1.63 35.20 6.45
C GLU A 781 -2.62 34.89 5.34
N ALA A 782 -2.14 34.38 4.21
CA ALA A 782 -2.97 34.05 3.06
C ALA A 782 -3.98 32.93 3.38
N GLU A 783 -3.56 31.89 4.12
CA GLU A 783 -4.44 30.83 4.60
C GLU A 783 -5.51 31.36 5.55
N ASN A 784 -5.11 32.12 6.58
CA ASN A 784 -6.04 32.68 7.56
C ASN A 784 -7.07 33.63 6.94
N GLN A 785 -6.69 34.33 5.86
CA GLN A 785 -7.56 35.27 5.14
C GLN A 785 -8.30 34.65 3.96
N SER A 786 -8.05 33.37 3.65
CA SER A 786 -8.53 32.71 2.42
C SER A 786 -8.22 33.52 1.15
N SER A 787 -6.97 34.01 1.05
CA SER A 787 -6.50 34.87 -0.03
C SER A 787 -6.31 34.10 -1.34
N ASP A 788 -6.59 34.76 -2.47
CA ASP A 788 -6.32 34.25 -3.82
C ASP A 788 -4.81 34.06 -4.10
N ASP A 789 -3.93 34.71 -3.30
CA ASP A 789 -2.48 34.62 -3.45
C ASP A 789 -1.88 33.31 -2.88
N LEU A 790 -2.66 32.53 -2.12
CA LEU A 790 -2.19 31.33 -1.44
C LEU A 790 -1.56 30.33 -2.42
N GLU A 791 -2.20 30.07 -3.57
CA GLU A 791 -1.69 29.13 -4.56
C GLU A 791 -0.30 29.55 -5.07
N ALA A 792 -0.10 30.84 -5.36
CA ALA A 792 1.19 31.35 -5.82
C ALA A 792 2.28 31.25 -4.74
N LEU A 793 1.93 31.53 -3.48
CA LEU A 793 2.86 31.41 -2.34
C LEU A 793 3.22 29.94 -2.06
N SER A 794 2.25 29.03 -2.12
CA SER A 794 2.49 27.59 -2.00
C SER A 794 3.41 27.09 -3.12
N MET A 795 3.26 27.58 -4.35
CA MET A 795 4.18 27.26 -5.47
C MET A 795 5.60 27.80 -5.22
N ASP A 796 5.74 29.00 -4.65
CA ASP A 796 7.05 29.57 -4.30
C ASP A 796 7.74 28.72 -3.20
N LEU A 797 7.00 28.29 -2.17
CA LEU A 797 7.51 27.35 -1.15
C LEU A 797 7.85 25.99 -1.76
N GLN A 798 6.98 25.45 -2.63
CA GLN A 798 7.23 24.20 -3.34
C GLN A 798 8.54 24.26 -4.14
N MET A 799 8.82 25.41 -4.76
CA MET A 799 10.04 25.60 -5.54
C MET A 799 11.30 25.63 -4.67
N LEU A 800 11.26 26.30 -3.52
CA LEU A 800 12.36 26.33 -2.56
C LEU A 800 12.58 24.96 -1.89
N GLN A 801 11.50 24.30 -1.49
CA GLN A 801 11.54 22.94 -0.92
C GLN A 801 12.11 21.95 -1.94
N TYR A 802 11.75 22.06 -3.23
CA TYR A 802 12.36 21.26 -4.28
C TYR A 802 13.85 21.59 -4.47
N ASP A 803 14.22 22.87 -4.50
CA ASP A 803 15.60 23.32 -4.68
C ASP A 803 16.54 22.76 -3.60
N LEU A 804 16.07 22.74 -2.35
CA LEU A 804 16.79 22.21 -1.19
C LEU A 804 16.84 20.68 -1.16
N THR A 805 15.87 19.97 -1.75
CA THR A 805 15.75 18.49 -1.66
C THR A 805 16.33 17.76 -2.88
N LEU A 806 15.74 17.92 -4.06
CA LEU A 806 16.09 17.18 -5.28
C LEU A 806 16.72 18.07 -6.35
N GLY A 807 16.62 19.39 -6.17
CA GLY A 807 17.17 20.40 -7.05
C GLY A 807 18.69 20.51 -6.96
N LYS A 808 19.19 21.70 -7.28
CA LYS A 808 20.62 22.02 -7.33
C LYS A 808 21.07 22.92 -6.20
N SER A 809 20.21 23.18 -5.21
CA SER A 809 20.51 24.06 -4.07
C SER A 809 21.01 25.41 -4.55
N TYR A 810 20.25 26.04 -5.45
CA TYR A 810 20.56 27.37 -5.93
C TYR A 810 20.41 28.41 -4.83
N ILE A 811 19.42 28.27 -3.94
CA ILE A 811 19.10 29.26 -2.91
C ILE A 811 20.32 29.51 -2.00
N THR A 812 20.98 28.45 -1.55
CA THR A 812 22.18 28.52 -0.70
C THR A 812 23.41 29.09 -1.41
N LYS A 813 23.38 29.24 -2.73
CA LYS A 813 24.48 29.81 -3.54
C LYS A 813 24.21 31.25 -3.97
N VAL A 814 22.96 31.57 -4.28
CA VAL A 814 22.57 32.92 -4.71
C VAL A 814 22.36 33.85 -3.51
N ASP A 815 22.03 33.29 -2.34
CA ASP A 815 21.80 34.02 -1.11
C ASP A 815 22.15 33.18 0.13
N GLU A 816 23.41 33.28 0.58
CA GLU A 816 23.90 32.55 1.76
C GLU A 816 23.13 32.93 3.05
N LYS A 817 22.47 34.10 3.09
CA LYS A 817 21.76 34.62 4.25
C LYS A 817 20.25 34.44 4.18
N PHE A 818 19.74 33.70 3.19
CA PHE A 818 18.29 33.55 2.99
C PHE A 818 17.55 32.96 4.21
N PHE A 819 18.25 32.20 5.04
CA PHE A 819 17.71 31.58 6.25
C PHE A 819 18.06 32.33 7.55
N GLU A 820 18.88 33.38 7.48
CA GLU A 820 19.33 34.17 8.64
C GLU A 820 18.45 35.42 8.84
N THR A 821 18.22 35.80 10.10
CA THR A 821 17.53 37.05 10.46
C THR A 821 18.54 38.19 10.59
N GLU A 822 18.34 39.31 9.90
CA GLU A 822 19.23 40.49 9.91
C GLU A 822 19.09 41.41 11.13
#